data_AF-A0A1L9UED6-F1
#
_entry.id   AF-A0A1L9UED6-F1
#
_cell.length_a   1.000
_cell.length_b   1.000
_cell.length_c   1.000
_cell.angle_alpha   90.00
_cell.angle_beta   90.00
_cell.angle_gamma   90.00
#
_symmetry.space_group_name_H-M   'P 1'
#
loop_
_entity.id
_entity.type
_entity.pdbx_description
1 polymer ?
#
loop_
_entity_poly.entity_id
_entity_poly.type
_entity_poly.pdbx_seq_one_letter_code
_entity_poly.pdbx_strand_id
1 'polypeptide(L)'
;MPVFTEFSASSRELRVLPSFAPPLPRLSPNDPRDGVPERYEVVVVGAGPAGLMLNLLLARYGLNDASLLCIDAKPGTLKSGQADGLQPRTLEVLKTLGLADEILTDGCHMEEVAFWNPSPNKDEVIERTAIVPDVAVPARFQHEVTIHQGRIERILETDLLRYSKRGVQRDTKLLDVKIDEDGDSEFPVVAEIETAGQRRTVRSKYLVGADGAHSVVRRSMGLKLVGESLDHIWGVVDLVVDTDFPDIRRRCAIHAPATSVMVIPRERIATGDYLTRLYVQMPDEATPDEDQKPVNESTPKDARARRSQVTLDGIFQNAAEAFKPYYIRPKVEGAVDWWAAYQIGQRVSDRFTVKDSNGANRVFIVGDACHTHSPKAGQGMNVSMMDSYNLAWKLAYAINGLTPDSTSPGKPDTVLDTYHTERHTIAQQLIEFDRAFSSMFSGKIGAAEDGADGLTHEQFLEVFSTGNGFTSGCGIEYPESPIVQKMPDAERKNPVEGTDYLSDMPMGTGGTCMMGVSAQTLRTIGSAVLSRFPASVIEQVVIHPRLSREFTWRDLPAELKKHSEMSFYSGYELDDVYKIYGVDAAQGALAVVRPDGYVGTVAALDDVTWNGPDDPDNPKNWPMRKKWAAVVTVSCFTFISPVSSSMVAPALSSISADLHITDEVISQLTLSVFILAYAVGPLFLGPLSEIYGRVIVLQLANLLYLVFNIGCGVSQTKVQMIVCRFFAGLGGSAPLAIGGGVLSDCFKPEQRGKSVAIYSLAPLLGPAVGPIAGGFIAENTTWRWVFYATSIADGVIQVAGLFFLQETYAPIILKRRAQKLRKETADTDYQTEFERQNKTFGQIMRGALIRPFRLLSTQPIVQALAAYMAYIYGTMYLVLSTFPSLWTSPEYYNESTGIGGLNYISLGLGFWLGSQICAPLNDRIYRRLKGQNSGNGKPEFRVPLLFVGAFLIPAGLFIYGWTAQTHCHWIAPNIGACLYGMGNIISFQCLQTYIVDSYTRFAASALAAVACMRSLAGFGFPLFAPYMYQALDYGWGNSLLAFIAIGLGIPAPVFLWKFGEKLRKMSTYAAG
;
A
#
# COMPACT_ATOMS: atom_id res chain seq x y z
N MET A 1 0.48 69.09 29.77
CA MET A 1 0.12 68.46 28.48
C MET A 1 0.42 66.96 28.59
N PRO A 2 -0.58 66.07 28.63
CA PRO A 2 -0.31 64.64 28.44
C PRO A 2 -0.04 64.41 26.94
N VAL A 3 1.14 63.85 26.63
CA VAL A 3 1.69 63.73 25.26
C VAL A 3 1.10 62.54 24.49
N PHE A 4 0.24 61.73 25.10
CA PHE A 4 -0.41 60.61 24.41
C PHE A 4 -1.89 60.55 24.77
N THR A 5 -2.74 60.85 23.79
CA THR A 5 -4.14 60.41 23.77
C THR A 5 -4.19 58.97 23.28
N GLU A 6 -4.47 58.03 24.17
CA GLU A 6 -4.78 56.65 23.79
C GLU A 6 -6.15 56.59 23.11
N PHE A 7 -6.14 56.37 21.80
CA PHE A 7 -7.32 55.87 21.11
C PHE A 7 -7.34 54.34 21.28
N SER A 8 -8.13 53.87 22.25
CA SER A 8 -8.45 52.46 22.42
C SER A 8 -9.65 52.11 21.54
N ALA A 9 -9.46 51.20 20.58
CA ALA A 9 -10.55 50.50 19.91
C ALA A 9 -10.58 49.07 20.45
N SER A 10 -11.76 48.50 20.69
CA SER A 10 -11.92 47.14 21.25
C SER A 10 -11.15 46.06 20.46
N SER A 11 -10.86 46.29 19.18
CA SER A 11 -10.03 45.41 18.35
C SER A 11 -8.55 45.35 18.76
N ARG A 12 -8.04 46.28 19.59
CA ARG A 12 -6.66 46.24 20.12
C ARG A 12 -6.50 45.26 21.27
N GLU A 13 -7.54 45.01 22.06
CA GLU A 13 -7.50 44.01 23.16
C GLU A 13 -7.27 42.60 22.63
N LEU A 14 -7.71 42.31 21.39
CA LEU A 14 -7.48 41.03 20.70
C LEU A 14 -6.02 40.81 20.23
N ARG A 15 -5.15 41.83 20.29
CA ARG A 15 -3.75 41.68 19.83
C ARG A 15 -2.83 41.08 20.89
N VAL A 16 -3.22 41.20 22.15
CA VAL A 16 -2.51 40.60 23.28
C VAL A 16 -3.42 39.49 23.80
N LEU A 17 -3.44 38.38 23.05
CA LEU A 17 -4.12 37.19 23.53
C LEU A 17 -3.42 36.72 24.83
N PRO A 18 -4.17 36.17 25.78
CA PRO A 18 -3.57 35.52 26.93
C PRO A 18 -2.59 34.43 26.48
N SER A 19 -1.58 34.12 27.28
CA SER A 19 -0.56 33.10 26.98
C SER A 19 -1.09 31.65 26.92
N PHE A 20 -2.41 31.47 26.79
CA PHE A 20 -3.09 30.19 26.77
C PHE A 20 -3.99 30.05 25.53
N ALA A 21 -4.25 28.81 25.12
CA ALA A 21 -5.03 28.51 23.92
C ALA A 21 -6.46 29.07 24.02
N PRO A 22 -7.01 29.63 22.92
CA PRO A 22 -8.39 30.09 22.92
C PRO A 22 -9.36 28.90 23.08
N PRO A 23 -10.51 29.09 23.75
CA PRO A 23 -11.50 28.03 23.91
C PRO A 23 -12.12 27.63 22.57
N LEU A 24 -12.69 26.42 22.52
CA LEU A 24 -13.46 25.98 21.34
C LEU A 24 -14.70 26.87 21.15
N PRO A 25 -15.15 27.06 19.90
CA PRO A 25 -16.38 27.77 19.64
C PRO A 25 -17.58 26.93 20.11
N ARG A 26 -18.51 27.57 20.81
CA ARG A 26 -19.73 26.93 21.30
C ARG A 26 -20.91 27.22 20.37
N LEU A 27 -21.43 26.19 19.71
CA LEU A 27 -22.62 26.23 18.85
C LEU A 27 -23.89 25.77 19.59
N SER A 28 -23.72 25.08 20.73
CA SER A 28 -24.82 24.69 21.61
C SER A 28 -25.31 25.85 22.51
N PRO A 29 -26.56 25.80 23.03
CA PRO A 29 -27.07 26.79 23.97
C PRO A 29 -26.17 26.95 25.20
N ASN A 30 -26.05 28.18 25.69
CA ASN A 30 -24.98 28.60 26.59
C ASN A 30 -25.51 28.97 27.99
N ASP A 31 -26.13 28.03 28.71
CA ASP A 31 -26.22 28.08 30.18
C ASP A 31 -26.67 26.72 30.76
N PRO A 32 -25.81 25.96 31.45
CA PRO A 32 -26.22 24.73 32.13
C PRO A 32 -26.99 24.98 33.43
N ARG A 33 -27.02 26.22 33.94
CA ARG A 33 -27.59 26.52 35.25
C ARG A 33 -29.04 26.94 35.21
N ASP A 34 -29.54 27.72 34.24
CA ASP A 34 -30.97 28.11 34.11
C ASP A 34 -31.67 28.42 35.47
N GLY A 35 -30.94 28.97 36.46
CA GLY A 35 -31.41 29.21 37.84
C GLY A 35 -31.45 28.02 38.82
N VAL A 36 -31.09 26.80 38.43
CA VAL A 36 -31.04 25.58 39.26
C VAL A 36 -29.61 25.28 39.75
N PRO A 37 -29.35 25.29 41.07
CA PRO A 37 -28.04 24.96 41.63
C PRO A 37 -27.68 23.47 41.44
N GLU A 38 -26.38 23.15 41.43
CA GLU A 38 -25.83 21.78 41.33
C GLU A 38 -26.10 21.05 39.99
N ARG A 39 -26.20 21.80 38.88
CA ARG A 39 -26.19 21.26 37.51
C ARG A 39 -24.87 21.56 36.79
N TYR A 40 -24.30 20.55 36.16
CA TYR A 40 -23.05 20.64 35.39
C TYR A 40 -23.15 19.86 34.08
N GLU A 41 -22.45 20.26 33.03
CA GLU A 41 -22.39 19.48 31.80
C GLU A 41 -21.52 18.24 31.98
N VAL A 42 -20.41 18.38 32.72
CA VAL A 42 -19.49 17.27 33.02
C VAL A 42 -19.14 17.27 34.50
N VAL A 43 -19.25 16.10 35.11
CA VAL A 43 -18.68 15.82 36.44
C VAL A 43 -17.56 14.81 36.30
N VAL A 44 -16.36 15.17 36.73
CA VAL A 44 -15.18 14.29 36.81
C VAL A 44 -14.99 13.86 38.27
N VAL A 45 -14.88 12.55 38.49
CA VAL A 45 -14.76 11.95 39.82
C VAL A 45 -13.37 11.35 39.97
N GLY A 46 -12.56 11.93 40.84
CA GLY A 46 -11.16 11.56 41.06
C GLY A 46 -10.19 12.53 40.37
N ALA A 47 -9.17 12.96 41.09
CA ALA A 47 -8.13 13.89 40.65
C ALA A 47 -6.73 13.27 40.74
N GLY A 48 -6.61 12.00 40.32
CA GLY A 48 -5.33 11.41 39.93
C GLY A 48 -4.91 11.85 38.53
N PRO A 49 -3.84 11.27 37.94
CA PRO A 49 -3.32 11.69 36.64
C PRO A 49 -4.37 11.70 35.51
N ALA A 50 -5.22 10.68 35.42
CA ALA A 50 -6.31 10.63 34.43
C ALA A 50 -7.32 11.77 34.63
N GLY A 51 -7.87 11.89 35.84
CA GLY A 51 -8.90 12.89 36.13
C GLY A 51 -8.40 14.33 36.02
N LEU A 52 -7.17 14.60 36.46
CA LEU A 52 -6.52 15.91 36.28
C LEU A 52 -6.29 16.24 34.81
N MET A 53 -5.79 15.28 34.02
CA MET A 53 -5.62 15.45 32.57
C MET A 53 -6.95 15.75 31.89
N LEU A 54 -7.99 14.96 32.17
CA LEU A 54 -9.33 15.19 31.61
C LEU A 54 -9.89 16.57 31.98
N ASN A 55 -9.85 16.91 33.28
CA ASN A 55 -10.37 18.17 33.79
C ASN A 55 -9.62 19.38 33.17
N LEU A 56 -8.29 19.28 33.08
CA LEU A 56 -7.46 20.30 32.43
C LEU A 56 -7.83 20.48 30.97
N LEU A 57 -7.94 19.40 30.20
CA LEU A 57 -8.26 19.46 28.77
C LEU A 57 -9.64 20.04 28.52
N LEU A 58 -10.65 19.62 29.28
CA LEU A 58 -12.01 20.19 29.18
C LEU A 58 -12.02 21.68 29.50
N ALA A 59 -11.27 22.11 30.52
CA ALA A 59 -11.11 23.53 30.84
C ALA A 59 -10.39 24.30 29.72
N ARG A 60 -9.33 23.73 29.14
CA ARG A 60 -8.61 24.27 27.97
C ARG A 60 -9.51 24.40 26.74
N TYR A 61 -10.45 23.47 26.55
CA TYR A 61 -11.45 23.52 25.48
C TYR A 61 -12.59 24.51 25.74
N GLY A 62 -12.62 25.18 26.90
CA GLY A 62 -13.54 26.27 27.19
C GLY A 62 -14.67 25.97 28.16
N LEU A 63 -14.69 24.78 28.77
CA LEU A 63 -15.66 24.47 29.82
C LEU A 63 -15.24 25.17 31.12
N ASN A 64 -16.04 26.13 31.57
CA ASN A 64 -15.78 26.89 32.79
C ASN A 64 -16.38 26.19 34.04
N ASP A 65 -16.17 26.78 35.22
CA ASP A 65 -16.68 26.28 36.51
C ASP A 65 -18.22 26.19 36.61
N ALA A 66 -18.98 26.69 35.62
CA ALA A 66 -20.42 26.45 35.51
C ALA A 66 -20.77 25.16 34.78
N SER A 67 -19.96 24.76 33.82
CA SER A 67 -20.16 23.55 33.03
C SER A 67 -19.40 22.34 33.60
N LEU A 68 -18.29 22.56 34.31
CA LEU A 68 -17.36 21.50 34.73
C LEU A 68 -17.19 21.48 36.24
N LEU A 69 -17.33 20.28 36.83
CA LEU A 69 -17.02 20.00 38.22
C LEU A 69 -16.05 18.82 38.30
N CYS A 70 -14.94 18.99 39.00
CA CYS A 70 -14.03 17.90 39.34
C CYS A 70 -13.98 17.74 40.86
N ILE A 71 -14.26 16.54 41.36
CA ILE A 71 -14.26 16.22 42.79
C ILE A 71 -13.19 15.18 43.13
N ASP A 72 -12.61 15.27 44.32
CA ASP A 72 -11.70 14.25 44.83
C ASP A 72 -11.86 14.05 46.34
N ALA A 73 -11.76 12.79 46.77
CA ALA A 73 -11.93 12.41 48.17
C ALA A 73 -10.72 12.77 49.05
N LYS A 74 -9.54 13.00 48.47
CA LYS A 74 -8.32 13.32 49.20
C LYS A 74 -8.28 14.82 49.50
N PRO A 75 -7.67 15.23 50.63
CA PRO A 75 -7.57 16.65 51.02
C PRO A 75 -6.56 17.46 50.18
N GLY A 76 -5.71 16.80 49.40
CA GLY A 76 -4.68 17.47 48.59
C GLY A 76 -3.93 16.51 47.67
N THR A 77 -2.88 17.02 47.02
CA THR A 77 -1.99 16.24 46.15
C THR A 77 -1.22 15.17 46.92
N LEU A 78 -0.84 14.10 46.22
CA LEU A 78 -0.11 12.99 46.82
C LEU A 78 1.29 13.43 47.29
N LYS A 79 1.57 13.21 48.58
CA LYS A 79 2.92 13.40 49.16
C LYS A 79 3.89 12.26 48.83
N SER A 80 3.37 11.06 48.56
CA SER A 80 4.14 9.90 48.09
C SER A 80 3.39 9.25 46.92
N GLY A 81 3.94 9.37 45.72
CA GLY A 81 3.38 8.88 44.47
C GLY A 81 3.67 7.41 44.23
N GLN A 82 2.75 6.73 43.53
CA GLN A 82 2.90 5.30 43.20
C GLN A 82 3.51 5.12 41.81
N ALA A 83 3.32 6.07 40.90
CA ALA A 83 3.91 6.09 39.56
C ALA A 83 5.08 7.08 39.44
N ASP A 84 5.90 6.90 38.41
CA ASP A 84 7.06 7.73 38.12
C ASP A 84 7.44 7.79 36.63
N GLY A 85 7.33 6.69 35.90
CA GLY A 85 7.70 6.61 34.48
C GLY A 85 6.74 7.32 33.52
N LEU A 86 7.30 8.10 32.60
CA LEU A 86 6.60 8.76 31.49
C LEU A 86 7.17 8.29 30.15
N GLN A 87 6.30 7.63 29.37
CA GLN A 87 6.63 7.04 28.08
C GLN A 87 6.72 8.12 26.97
N PRO A 88 7.43 7.84 25.86
CA PRO A 88 7.62 8.78 24.75
C PRO A 88 6.33 9.45 24.27
N ARG A 89 5.25 8.68 24.04
CA ARG A 89 3.99 9.26 23.57
C ARG A 89 3.36 10.23 24.58
N THR A 90 3.49 9.95 25.87
CA THR A 90 3.02 10.85 26.93
C THR A 90 3.82 12.14 26.96
N LEU A 91 5.15 12.05 26.79
CA LEU A 91 6.03 13.22 26.71
C LEU A 91 5.69 14.09 25.49
N GLU A 92 5.36 13.48 24.34
CA GLU A 92 4.88 14.20 23.15
C GLU A 92 3.59 14.98 23.43
N VAL A 93 2.62 14.36 24.10
CA VAL A 93 1.36 15.01 24.47
C VAL A 93 1.62 16.16 25.46
N LEU A 94 2.40 15.93 26.51
CA LEU A 94 2.73 16.96 27.49
C LEU A 94 3.54 18.10 26.85
N LYS A 95 4.38 17.82 25.86
CA LYS A 95 5.11 18.86 25.10
C LYS A 95 4.16 19.71 24.27
N THR A 96 3.19 19.10 23.60
CA THR A 96 2.14 19.82 22.86
C THR A 96 1.29 20.71 23.77
N LEU A 97 1.05 20.27 25.02
CA LEU A 97 0.34 21.06 26.01
C LEU A 97 1.20 22.15 26.67
N GLY A 98 2.52 22.18 26.44
CA GLY A 98 3.45 23.12 27.08
C GLY A 98 3.78 22.77 28.54
N LEU A 99 3.68 21.48 28.90
CA LEU A 99 3.82 20.97 30.28
C LEU A 99 5.06 20.08 30.47
N ALA A 100 5.75 19.71 29.40
CA ALA A 100 6.89 18.79 29.46
C ALA A 100 8.21 19.43 29.91
N ASP A 101 8.35 20.76 29.87
CA ASP A 101 9.67 21.40 30.04
C ASP A 101 10.30 21.13 31.41
N GLU A 102 9.51 21.21 32.49
CA GLU A 102 9.99 20.87 33.84
C GLU A 102 10.35 19.38 33.95
N ILE A 103 9.52 18.51 33.36
CA ILE A 103 9.71 17.05 33.39
C ILE A 103 11.01 16.67 32.67
N LEU A 104 11.24 17.23 31.49
CA LEU A 104 12.45 16.97 30.70
C LEU A 104 13.71 17.57 31.34
N THR A 105 13.59 18.66 32.09
CA THR A 105 14.75 19.30 32.73
C THR A 105 15.15 18.62 34.04
N ASP A 106 14.17 18.29 34.89
CA ASP A 106 14.41 17.79 36.24
C ASP A 106 14.28 16.26 36.38
N GLY A 107 13.63 15.59 35.43
CA GLY A 107 13.42 14.15 35.46
C GLY A 107 14.70 13.36 35.13
N CYS A 108 14.71 12.07 35.51
CA CYS A 108 15.79 11.17 35.13
C CYS A 108 15.50 10.52 33.78
N HIS A 109 16.38 10.71 32.81
CA HIS A 109 16.25 10.15 31.46
C HIS A 109 16.78 8.72 31.44
N MET A 110 15.97 7.78 30.96
CA MET A 110 16.33 6.38 30.79
C MET A 110 16.48 6.09 29.30
N GLU A 111 17.73 6.04 28.84
CA GLU A 111 18.07 5.82 27.43
C GLU A 111 18.38 4.34 27.12
N GLU A 112 18.87 3.60 28.12
CA GLU A 112 19.36 2.22 27.98
C GLU A 112 18.83 1.33 29.09
N VAL A 113 18.67 0.04 28.77
CA VAL A 113 18.35 -1.04 29.70
C VAL A 113 19.48 -2.06 29.76
N ALA A 114 19.94 -2.36 30.96
CA ALA A 114 20.93 -3.41 31.22
C ALA A 114 20.26 -4.69 31.70
N PHE A 115 20.56 -5.81 31.05
CA PHE A 115 20.10 -7.15 31.45
C PHE A 115 21.20 -7.88 32.20
N TRP A 116 20.89 -8.33 33.41
CA TRP A 116 21.76 -9.11 34.28
C TRP A 116 21.12 -10.47 34.54
N ASN A 117 21.85 -11.56 34.27
CA ASN A 117 21.35 -12.93 34.39
C ASN A 117 22.35 -13.79 35.17
N PRO A 118 21.97 -15.00 35.62
CA PRO A 118 22.88 -15.88 36.35
C PRO A 118 24.11 -16.22 35.51
N SER A 119 25.31 -16.05 36.07
CA SER A 119 26.54 -16.38 35.36
C SER A 119 26.79 -17.90 35.38
N PRO A 120 27.26 -18.49 34.27
CA PRO A 120 27.78 -19.86 34.28
C PRO A 120 29.12 -19.98 35.03
N ASN A 121 29.79 -18.86 35.34
CA ASN A 121 31.01 -18.84 36.13
C ASN A 121 30.69 -19.05 37.62
N LYS A 122 31.33 -20.04 38.27
CA LYS A 122 31.08 -20.33 39.70
C LYS A 122 31.52 -19.21 40.65
N ASP A 123 32.40 -18.32 40.20
CA ASP A 123 32.93 -17.20 40.98
C ASP A 123 32.06 -15.91 40.83
N GLU A 124 31.07 -15.90 39.93
CA GLU A 124 30.16 -14.78 39.67
C GLU A 124 28.70 -15.23 39.83
N VAL A 125 27.88 -14.51 40.60
CA VAL A 125 26.47 -14.92 40.82
C VAL A 125 25.56 -14.40 39.71
N ILE A 126 25.81 -13.18 39.23
CA ILE A 126 25.14 -12.55 38.09
C ILE A 126 26.17 -11.92 37.17
N GLU A 127 25.90 -11.89 35.88
CA GLU A 127 26.69 -11.19 34.86
C GLU A 127 25.80 -10.33 33.96
N ARG A 128 26.34 -9.24 33.43
CA ARG A 128 25.64 -8.41 32.44
C ARG A 128 25.69 -9.07 31.07
N THR A 129 24.56 -9.52 30.56
CA THR A 129 24.49 -10.22 29.26
C THR A 129 24.24 -9.27 28.09
N ALA A 130 23.53 -8.15 28.31
CA ALA A 130 23.21 -7.20 27.25
C ALA A 130 22.95 -5.78 27.77
N ILE A 131 23.18 -4.79 26.90
CA ILE A 131 22.68 -3.42 27.03
C ILE A 131 21.95 -3.10 25.73
N VAL A 132 20.71 -2.62 25.83
CA VAL A 132 19.88 -2.26 24.68
C VAL A 132 19.27 -0.87 24.87
N PRO A 133 18.88 -0.17 23.80
CA PRO A 133 18.08 1.05 23.90
C PRO A 133 16.76 0.79 24.63
N ASP A 134 16.34 1.70 25.50
CA ASP A 134 15.04 1.62 26.20
C ASP A 134 13.87 1.85 25.24
N VAL A 135 14.06 2.72 24.24
CA VAL A 135 13.12 2.97 23.14
C VAL A 135 13.83 2.66 21.82
N ALA A 136 13.32 1.68 21.08
CA ALA A 136 13.88 1.21 19.82
C ALA A 136 13.01 1.54 18.59
N VAL A 137 11.83 2.13 18.82
CA VAL A 137 10.90 2.52 17.77
C VAL A 137 11.05 3.98 17.36
N PRO A 138 10.65 4.37 16.14
CA PRO A 138 10.58 5.77 15.74
C PRO A 138 9.66 6.56 16.69
N ALA A 139 10.25 7.44 17.48
CA ALA A 139 9.59 8.30 18.46
C ALA A 139 10.34 9.61 18.56
N ARG A 140 9.64 10.71 18.86
CA ARG A 140 10.28 12.03 19.01
C ARG A 140 11.28 12.05 20.18
N PHE A 141 10.94 11.35 21.26
CA PHE A 141 11.79 11.15 22.42
C PHE A 141 12.23 9.68 22.45
N GLN A 142 13.53 9.43 22.24
CA GLN A 142 14.13 8.09 22.24
C GLN A 142 14.50 7.62 23.67
N HIS A 143 13.73 8.04 24.67
CA HIS A 143 13.96 7.74 26.09
C HIS A 143 12.65 7.81 26.89
N GLU A 144 12.60 7.08 28.00
CA GLU A 144 11.61 7.27 29.06
C GLU A 144 12.13 8.30 30.08
N VAL A 145 11.23 9.07 30.72
CA VAL A 145 11.63 9.97 31.82
C VAL A 145 10.93 9.56 33.10
N THR A 146 11.68 9.45 34.20
CA THR A 146 11.12 9.18 35.53
C THR A 146 11.13 10.43 36.40
N ILE A 147 9.99 10.70 37.04
CA ILE A 147 9.83 11.83 37.99
C ILE A 147 8.67 11.53 38.94
N HIS A 148 8.74 11.97 40.20
CA HIS A 148 7.68 11.74 41.17
C HIS A 148 6.29 12.17 40.68
N GLN A 149 5.30 11.27 40.72
CA GLN A 149 3.91 11.54 40.28
C GLN A 149 3.32 12.83 40.86
N GLY A 150 3.58 13.16 42.12
CA GLY A 150 3.09 14.40 42.72
C GLY A 150 3.57 15.68 42.02
N ARG A 151 4.74 15.64 41.35
CA ARG A 151 5.21 16.76 40.50
C ARG A 151 4.37 16.86 39.23
N ILE A 152 4.03 15.73 38.59
CA ILE A 152 3.17 15.68 37.40
C ILE A 152 1.77 16.22 37.74
N GLU A 153 1.16 15.75 38.84
CA GLU A 153 -0.14 16.24 39.31
C GLU A 153 -0.12 17.75 39.58
N ARG A 154 0.94 18.25 40.22
CA ARG A 154 1.12 19.69 40.46
C ARG A 154 1.25 20.48 39.16
N ILE A 155 1.97 19.98 38.16
CA ILE A 155 2.12 20.64 36.86
C ILE A 155 0.74 20.78 36.18
N LEU A 156 -0.04 19.69 36.16
CA LEU A 156 -1.40 19.70 35.60
C LEU A 156 -2.34 20.65 36.35
N GLU A 157 -2.32 20.62 37.68
CA GLU A 157 -3.18 21.46 38.54
C GLU A 157 -2.79 22.94 38.46
N THR A 158 -1.50 23.25 38.38
CA THR A 158 -1.01 24.64 38.21
C THR A 158 -1.49 25.24 36.90
N ASP A 159 -1.50 24.45 35.82
CA ASP A 159 -2.00 24.90 34.54
C ASP A 159 -3.53 24.99 34.51
N LEU A 160 -4.24 24.07 35.17
CA LEU A 160 -5.69 24.09 35.31
C LEU A 160 -6.18 25.41 35.94
N LEU A 161 -5.47 25.92 36.94
CA LEU A 161 -5.81 27.18 37.62
C LEU A 161 -5.74 28.41 36.71
N ARG A 162 -5.17 28.30 35.51
CA ARG A 162 -5.23 29.35 34.48
C ARG A 162 -6.61 29.46 33.83
N TYR A 163 -7.39 28.37 33.82
CA TYR A 163 -8.69 28.26 33.16
C TYR A 163 -9.86 28.12 34.13
N SER A 164 -9.63 27.52 35.30
CA SER A 164 -10.63 27.29 36.35
C SER A 164 -10.24 28.03 37.62
N LYS A 165 -11.13 28.86 38.16
CA LYS A 165 -10.90 29.53 39.45
C LYS A 165 -11.14 28.58 40.61
N ARG A 166 -12.06 27.62 40.43
CA ARG A 166 -12.39 26.60 41.42
C ARG A 166 -11.27 25.57 41.57
N GLY A 167 -10.66 25.14 40.47
CA GLY A 167 -9.77 23.98 40.46
C GLY A 167 -10.50 22.70 40.84
N VAL A 168 -9.80 21.79 41.55
CA VAL A 168 -10.38 20.54 42.04
C VAL A 168 -11.07 20.75 43.38
N GLN A 169 -12.31 20.27 43.51
CA GLN A 169 -13.02 20.26 44.78
C GLN A 169 -12.60 19.05 45.62
N ARG A 170 -11.65 19.28 46.53
CA ARG A 170 -11.12 18.28 47.47
C ARG A 170 -12.11 17.97 48.62
N ASP A 171 -11.77 16.98 49.44
CA ASP A 171 -12.58 16.52 50.58
C ASP A 171 -14.04 16.20 50.21
N THR A 172 -14.25 15.75 48.97
CA THR A 172 -15.58 15.47 48.42
C THR A 172 -15.61 14.04 47.89
N LYS A 173 -16.42 13.20 48.52
CA LYS A 173 -16.56 11.78 48.18
C LYS A 173 -17.80 11.56 47.33
N LEU A 174 -17.67 10.75 46.28
CA LEU A 174 -18.83 10.18 45.58
C LEU A 174 -19.36 8.98 46.38
N LEU A 175 -20.67 8.95 46.60
CA LEU A 175 -21.37 7.86 47.29
C LEU A 175 -22.05 6.90 46.32
N ASP A 176 -22.80 7.43 45.36
CA ASP A 176 -23.56 6.65 44.38
C ASP A 176 -23.79 7.46 43.09
N VAL A 177 -24.02 6.74 41.98
CA VAL A 177 -24.38 7.32 40.68
C VAL A 177 -25.52 6.52 40.07
N LYS A 178 -26.51 7.20 39.50
CA LYS A 178 -27.59 6.59 38.72
C LYS A 178 -27.95 7.43 37.50
N ILE A 179 -28.59 6.81 36.52
CA ILE A 179 -29.21 7.50 35.38
C ILE A 179 -30.71 7.57 35.66
N ASP A 180 -31.24 8.80 35.73
CA ASP A 180 -32.63 9.13 36.04
C ASP A 180 -33.17 10.10 34.98
N GLU A 181 -33.69 9.54 33.89
CA GLU A 181 -34.21 10.32 32.75
C GLU A 181 -35.56 10.98 33.05
N ASP A 182 -36.34 10.42 33.96
CA ASP A 182 -37.66 10.94 34.35
C ASP A 182 -37.57 12.24 35.15
N GLY A 183 -36.52 12.38 35.97
CA GLY A 183 -36.29 13.59 36.77
C GLY A 183 -35.78 14.79 35.97
N ASP A 184 -34.89 14.57 35.00
CA ASP A 184 -34.35 15.60 34.11
C ASP A 184 -33.72 14.93 32.88
N SER A 185 -34.40 15.03 31.73
CA SER A 185 -33.93 14.42 30.48
C SER A 185 -32.69 15.09 29.88
N GLU A 186 -32.43 16.36 30.22
CA GLU A 186 -31.24 17.07 29.74
C GLU A 186 -30.01 16.74 30.59
N PHE A 187 -30.17 16.66 31.92
CA PHE A 187 -29.14 16.27 32.88
C PHE A 187 -29.52 14.93 33.57
N PRO A 188 -29.48 13.80 32.84
CA PRO A 188 -30.02 12.53 33.32
C PRO A 188 -29.12 11.84 34.34
N VAL A 189 -27.83 12.21 34.47
CA VAL A 189 -26.94 11.56 35.43
C VAL A 189 -27.07 12.21 36.79
N VAL A 190 -27.35 11.42 37.83
CA VAL A 190 -27.48 11.87 39.21
C VAL A 190 -26.35 11.28 40.04
N ALA A 191 -25.56 12.16 40.66
CA ALA A 191 -24.46 11.78 41.54
C ALA A 191 -24.76 12.24 42.97
N GLU A 192 -24.68 11.32 43.93
CA GLU A 192 -24.72 11.65 45.36
C GLU A 192 -23.29 11.88 45.87
N ILE A 193 -23.02 13.08 46.35
CA ILE A 193 -21.70 13.47 46.86
C ILE A 193 -21.78 13.86 48.34
N GLU A 194 -20.69 13.65 49.06
CA GLU A 194 -20.51 14.06 50.44
C GLU A 194 -19.30 14.99 50.55
N THR A 195 -19.53 16.24 50.93
CA THR A 195 -18.46 17.22 51.20
C THR A 195 -18.51 17.60 52.66
N ALA A 196 -17.42 17.42 53.39
CA ALA A 196 -17.33 17.73 54.83
C ALA A 196 -18.50 17.15 55.68
N GLY A 197 -18.96 15.94 55.36
CA GLY A 197 -20.06 15.25 56.06
C GLY A 197 -21.47 15.69 55.67
N GLN A 198 -21.63 16.63 54.73
CA GLN A 198 -22.94 17.00 54.18
C GLN A 198 -23.18 16.31 52.84
N ARG A 199 -24.29 15.56 52.74
CA ARG A 199 -24.73 14.94 51.50
C ARG A 199 -25.44 15.93 50.59
N ARG A 200 -25.11 15.92 49.31
CA ARG A 200 -25.71 16.76 48.26
C ARG A 200 -25.89 15.93 47.00
N THR A 201 -26.83 16.35 46.17
CA THR A 201 -27.11 15.72 44.89
C THR A 201 -26.71 16.66 43.77
N VAL A 202 -25.96 16.13 42.80
CA VAL A 202 -25.51 16.84 41.61
C VAL A 202 -26.10 16.16 40.38
N ARG A 203 -26.58 16.95 39.42
CA ARG A 203 -27.04 16.42 38.12
C ARG A 203 -26.08 16.81 37.01
N SER A 204 -25.82 15.89 36.08
CA SER A 204 -24.96 16.16 34.94
C SER A 204 -25.45 15.57 33.60
N LYS A 205 -24.98 16.18 32.50
CA LYS A 205 -25.17 15.59 31.15
C LYS A 205 -24.29 14.35 30.98
N TYR A 206 -23.05 14.46 31.47
CA TYR A 206 -22.05 13.40 31.43
C TYR A 206 -21.33 13.29 32.78
N LEU A 207 -20.92 12.07 33.15
CA LEU A 207 -20.09 11.82 34.33
C LEU A 207 -18.92 10.92 33.95
N VAL A 208 -17.72 11.26 34.39
CA VAL A 208 -16.51 10.48 34.12
C VAL A 208 -15.85 10.02 35.42
N GLY A 209 -15.78 8.70 35.62
CA GLY A 209 -15.09 8.06 36.74
C GLY A 209 -13.61 7.88 36.48
N ALA A 210 -12.79 8.71 37.13
CA ALA A 210 -11.33 8.62 37.20
C ALA A 210 -10.86 8.27 38.63
N ASP A 211 -11.70 7.53 39.37
CA ASP A 211 -11.62 7.26 40.81
C ASP A 211 -10.86 5.96 41.16
N GLY A 212 -10.05 5.47 40.22
CA GLY A 212 -9.05 4.43 40.45
C GLY A 212 -9.58 2.99 40.48
N ALA A 213 -8.71 2.04 40.86
CA ALA A 213 -8.99 0.61 40.84
C ALA A 213 -10.26 0.20 41.62
N HIS A 214 -10.60 0.95 42.68
CA HIS A 214 -11.80 0.76 43.50
C HIS A 214 -12.93 1.74 43.17
N SER A 215 -13.05 2.12 41.89
CA SER A 215 -14.06 3.04 41.37
C SER A 215 -15.47 2.77 41.92
N VAL A 216 -16.06 3.80 42.53
CA VAL A 216 -17.46 3.88 42.94
C VAL A 216 -18.35 4.02 41.70
N VAL A 217 -17.93 4.82 40.72
CA VAL A 217 -18.66 5.02 39.46
C VAL A 217 -18.87 3.68 38.74
N ARG A 218 -17.79 2.90 38.56
CA ARG A 218 -17.85 1.58 37.93
C ARG A 218 -18.84 0.65 38.62
N ARG A 219 -18.77 0.57 39.96
CA ARG A 219 -19.67 -0.30 40.75
C ARG A 219 -21.12 0.14 40.68
N SER A 220 -21.38 1.44 40.78
CA SER A 220 -22.75 2.00 40.75
C SER A 220 -23.42 1.73 39.40
N MET A 221 -22.63 1.72 38.32
CA MET A 221 -23.09 1.40 36.97
C MET A 221 -23.11 -0.10 36.63
N GLY A 222 -22.76 -0.98 37.56
CA GLY A 222 -22.77 -2.43 37.34
C GLY A 222 -21.67 -2.96 36.41
N LEU A 223 -20.67 -2.15 36.08
CA LEU A 223 -19.53 -2.53 35.25
C LEU A 223 -18.55 -3.44 36.03
N LYS A 224 -17.99 -4.47 35.39
CA LYS A 224 -17.17 -5.49 36.06
C LYS A 224 -15.75 -5.51 35.51
N LEU A 225 -14.77 -5.48 36.42
CA LEU A 225 -13.38 -5.78 36.10
C LEU A 225 -13.22 -7.30 35.91
N VAL A 226 -12.97 -7.71 34.67
CA VAL A 226 -12.73 -9.11 34.27
C VAL A 226 -11.23 -9.31 34.07
N GLY A 227 -10.70 -10.40 34.61
CA GLY A 227 -9.30 -10.77 34.47
C GLY A 227 -8.81 -11.69 35.58
N GLU A 228 -7.58 -12.13 35.47
CA GLU A 228 -6.94 -13.06 36.40
C GLU A 228 -6.01 -12.29 37.36
N SER A 229 -5.67 -12.90 38.48
CA SER A 229 -4.65 -12.36 39.38
C SER A 229 -3.56 -13.40 39.50
N LEU A 230 -2.33 -13.02 39.17
CA LEU A 230 -1.17 -13.87 39.35
C LEU A 230 -0.76 -13.83 40.83
N ASP A 231 -0.27 -14.95 41.36
CA ASP A 231 0.03 -15.08 42.79
C ASP A 231 1.33 -14.38 43.24
N HIS A 232 2.14 -13.87 42.30
CA HIS A 232 3.43 -13.25 42.63
C HIS A 232 3.30 -11.87 43.28
N ILE A 233 4.02 -11.68 44.39
CA ILE A 233 4.07 -10.44 45.16
C ILE A 233 5.41 -9.75 44.94
N TRP A 234 5.36 -8.43 44.71
CA TRP A 234 6.55 -7.60 44.51
C TRP A 234 6.62 -6.52 45.60
N GLY A 235 7.77 -6.44 46.26
CA GLY A 235 8.11 -5.30 47.11
C GLY A 235 8.62 -4.15 46.25
N VAL A 236 8.24 -2.92 46.58
CA VAL A 236 8.74 -1.71 45.93
C VAL A 236 9.23 -0.75 46.99
N VAL A 237 10.42 -0.21 46.77
CA VAL A 237 11.05 0.75 47.69
C VAL A 237 11.74 1.86 46.91
N ASP A 238 11.49 3.10 47.33
CA ASP A 238 12.16 4.32 46.86
C ASP A 238 13.16 4.74 47.92
N LEU A 239 14.44 4.78 47.56
CA LEU A 239 15.50 5.12 48.48
C LEU A 239 16.71 5.77 47.81
N VAL A 240 17.53 6.44 48.62
CA VAL A 240 18.89 6.82 48.25
C VAL A 240 19.82 5.65 48.56
N VAL A 241 20.40 5.06 47.52
CA VAL A 241 21.19 3.83 47.59
C VAL A 241 22.69 4.12 47.76
N ASP A 242 23.36 3.31 48.57
CA ASP A 242 24.82 3.13 48.62
C ASP A 242 25.16 1.71 48.15
N THR A 243 25.91 1.59 47.05
CA THR A 243 26.21 0.32 46.36
C THR A 243 27.46 0.44 45.48
N ASP A 244 28.13 -0.67 45.23
CA ASP A 244 29.16 -0.83 44.19
C ASP A 244 28.64 -1.46 42.88
N PHE A 245 27.33 -1.71 42.77
CA PHE A 245 26.72 -2.23 41.55
C PHE A 245 26.89 -1.22 40.39
N PRO A 246 27.53 -1.59 39.27
CA PRO A 246 27.97 -0.63 38.26
C PRO A 246 26.82 0.04 37.49
N ASP A 247 25.65 -0.60 37.42
CA ASP A 247 24.52 -0.14 36.62
C ASP A 247 23.36 0.45 37.45
N ILE A 248 23.58 0.82 38.73
CA ILE A 248 22.52 1.34 39.61
C ILE A 248 21.80 2.61 39.07
N ARG A 249 22.46 3.34 38.16
CA ARG A 249 21.92 4.53 37.48
C ARG A 249 21.36 4.27 36.09
N ARG A 250 21.30 3.01 35.66
CA ARG A 250 20.61 2.56 34.44
C ARG A 250 19.36 1.77 34.83
N ARG A 251 18.39 1.70 33.91
CA ARG A 251 17.28 0.76 34.08
C ARG A 251 17.86 -0.65 34.00
N CYS A 252 17.61 -1.47 35.01
CA CYS A 252 18.15 -2.84 35.04
C CYS A 252 17.04 -3.87 35.24
N ALA A 253 17.15 -4.97 34.51
CA ALA A 253 16.41 -6.20 34.76
C ALA A 253 17.41 -7.26 35.23
N ILE A 254 17.34 -7.62 36.51
CA ILE A 254 18.25 -8.55 37.17
C ILE A 254 17.49 -9.84 37.47
N HIS A 255 17.92 -10.94 36.87
CA HIS A 255 17.50 -12.29 37.23
C HIS A 255 18.66 -12.95 37.97
N ALA A 256 18.51 -13.11 39.29
CA ALA A 256 19.45 -13.88 40.10
C ALA A 256 18.86 -15.27 40.40
N PRO A 257 19.68 -16.27 40.76
CA PRO A 257 19.19 -17.61 41.10
C PRO A 257 18.11 -17.63 42.19
N ALA A 258 18.19 -16.69 43.15
CA ALA A 258 17.28 -16.61 44.29
C ALA A 258 16.01 -15.78 44.02
N THR A 259 16.13 -14.66 43.30
CA THR A 259 15.01 -13.73 43.07
C THR A 259 15.30 -12.77 41.90
N SER A 260 14.28 -12.07 41.41
CA SER A 260 14.40 -11.06 40.36
C SER A 260 14.24 -9.66 40.93
N VAL A 261 15.03 -8.71 40.42
CA VAL A 261 14.98 -7.30 40.79
C VAL A 261 14.96 -6.42 39.55
N MET A 262 14.11 -5.39 39.55
CA MET A 262 14.15 -4.33 38.55
C MET A 262 14.59 -3.01 39.21
N VAL A 263 15.60 -2.38 38.61
CA VAL A 263 16.14 -1.09 39.05
C VAL A 263 15.59 0.01 38.15
N ILE A 264 14.97 1.01 38.76
CA ILE A 264 14.48 2.21 38.09
C ILE A 264 15.21 3.42 38.68
N PRO A 265 16.17 4.03 37.95
CA PRO A 265 16.82 5.25 38.41
C PRO A 265 15.81 6.40 38.42
N ARG A 266 15.84 7.21 39.48
CA ARG A 266 14.92 8.34 39.71
C ARG A 266 15.64 9.67 39.80
N GLU A 267 14.87 10.74 39.83
CA GLU A 267 15.30 12.14 39.80
C GLU A 267 16.20 12.53 40.98
N ARG A 268 16.85 13.70 40.83
CA ARG A 268 17.61 14.33 41.89
C ARG A 268 16.66 15.02 42.87
N ILE A 269 16.78 14.70 44.16
CA ILE A 269 16.00 15.34 45.23
C ILE A 269 16.72 16.60 45.76
N ALA A 270 16.02 17.40 46.57
CA ALA A 270 16.52 18.70 47.03
C ALA A 270 17.83 18.63 47.85
N THR A 271 18.14 17.48 48.46
CA THR A 271 19.42 17.25 49.16
C THR A 271 20.63 17.18 48.22
N GLY A 272 20.38 17.03 46.92
CA GLY A 272 21.37 16.84 45.88
C GLY A 272 21.68 15.38 45.57
N ASP A 273 21.13 14.43 46.34
CA ASP A 273 21.21 12.99 46.09
C ASP A 273 20.25 12.54 44.99
N TYR A 274 20.48 11.33 44.48
CA TYR A 274 19.64 10.70 43.45
C TYR A 274 18.83 9.56 44.05
N LEU A 275 17.52 9.61 43.83
CA LEU A 275 16.62 8.55 44.26
C LEU A 275 16.75 7.34 43.32
N THR A 276 16.48 6.14 43.83
CA THR A 276 16.38 4.90 43.03
C THR A 276 15.19 4.10 43.53
N ARG A 277 14.39 3.59 42.60
CA ARG A 277 13.27 2.69 42.88
C ARG A 277 13.69 1.26 42.58
N LEU A 278 13.45 0.36 43.52
CA LEU A 278 13.69 -1.07 43.37
C LEU A 278 12.36 -1.81 43.39
N TYR A 279 12.11 -2.64 42.38
CA TYR A 279 11.06 -3.67 42.43
C TYR A 279 11.73 -5.01 42.72
N VAL A 280 11.37 -5.64 43.84
CA VAL A 280 11.99 -6.87 44.34
C VAL A 280 10.94 -7.96 44.39
N GLN A 281 11.18 -9.08 43.70
CA GLN A 281 10.28 -10.24 43.77
C GLN A 281 10.39 -10.88 45.15
N MET A 282 9.23 -11.14 45.77
CA MET A 282 9.18 -11.86 47.05
C MET A 282 9.07 -13.38 46.78
N PRO A 283 9.67 -14.25 47.60
CA PRO A 283 9.55 -15.70 47.47
C PRO A 283 8.08 -16.17 47.62
N ASP A 284 7.69 -17.21 46.87
CA ASP A 284 6.32 -17.77 46.89
C ASP A 284 6.04 -18.66 48.14
N GLU A 285 7.00 -18.84 49.04
CA GLU A 285 6.88 -19.76 50.19
C GLU A 285 6.08 -19.17 51.36
N ALA A 286 4.82 -19.61 51.48
CA ALA A 286 4.37 -20.15 52.74
C ALA A 286 4.70 -21.65 52.72
N THR A 287 5.48 -22.13 53.69
CA THR A 287 5.65 -23.57 53.95
C THR A 287 4.27 -24.23 54.00
N PRO A 288 3.99 -25.24 53.16
CA PRO A 288 2.78 -26.03 53.33
C PRO A 288 2.95 -26.83 54.63
N ASP A 289 2.16 -26.52 55.65
CA ASP A 289 1.87 -27.49 56.71
C ASP A 289 1.31 -28.75 56.02
N GLU A 290 1.80 -29.92 56.45
CA GLU A 290 1.68 -31.25 55.81
C GLU A 290 0.26 -31.80 55.55
N ASP A 291 -0.82 -31.00 55.59
CA ASP A 291 -2.20 -31.52 55.62
C ASP A 291 -3.22 -30.80 54.72
N GLN A 292 -2.85 -30.20 53.57
CA GLN A 292 -3.86 -29.67 52.63
C GLN A 292 -3.66 -30.02 51.15
N LYS A 293 -4.78 -30.45 50.56
CA LYS A 293 -5.05 -30.94 49.19
C LYS A 293 -4.64 -29.97 48.06
N PRO A 294 -4.53 -30.45 46.80
CA PRO A 294 -3.95 -29.67 45.70
C PRO A 294 -4.71 -28.37 45.43
N VAL A 295 -3.93 -27.30 45.22
CA VAL A 295 -4.38 -25.92 45.01
C VAL A 295 -5.06 -25.80 43.65
N ASN A 296 -6.38 -25.73 43.65
CA ASN A 296 -7.16 -25.36 42.48
C ASN A 296 -8.39 -24.53 42.87
N GLU A 297 -8.21 -23.59 43.80
CA GLU A 297 -9.17 -22.54 44.19
C GLU A 297 -8.52 -21.66 45.30
N SER A 298 -7.61 -20.74 44.95
CA SER A 298 -7.12 -19.75 45.93
C SER A 298 -8.19 -18.67 46.13
N THR A 299 -8.68 -18.50 47.37
CA THR A 299 -9.68 -17.46 47.66
C THR A 299 -9.01 -16.08 47.81
N PRO A 300 -9.69 -14.96 47.48
CA PRO A 300 -9.17 -13.60 47.65
C PRO A 300 -8.69 -13.23 49.07
N LYS A 301 -9.08 -14.01 50.09
CA LYS A 301 -8.65 -13.83 51.49
C LYS A 301 -7.20 -14.25 51.71
N ASP A 302 -6.71 -15.29 51.03
CA ASP A 302 -5.37 -15.85 51.23
C ASP A 302 -4.27 -14.94 50.66
N ALA A 303 -4.54 -14.27 49.54
CA ALA A 303 -3.62 -13.29 48.94
C ALA A 303 -3.46 -12.02 49.80
N ARG A 304 -4.53 -11.54 50.44
CA ARG A 304 -4.46 -10.36 51.32
C ARG A 304 -3.64 -10.63 52.58
N ALA A 305 -3.70 -11.87 53.10
CA ALA A 305 -2.89 -12.32 54.22
C ALA A 305 -1.39 -12.40 53.86
N ARG A 306 -1.03 -12.92 52.67
CA ARG A 306 0.36 -12.93 52.17
C ARG A 306 0.93 -11.52 51.97
N ARG A 307 0.14 -10.58 51.42
CA ARG A 307 0.58 -9.17 51.25
C ARG A 307 0.90 -8.47 52.58
N SER A 308 0.15 -8.77 53.65
CA SER A 308 0.42 -8.20 54.98
C SER A 308 1.67 -8.76 55.67
N GLN A 309 2.27 -9.82 55.12
CA GLN A 309 3.50 -10.42 55.66
C GLN A 309 4.78 -9.84 55.04
N VAL A 310 4.69 -9.06 53.95
CA VAL A 310 5.86 -8.40 53.34
C VAL A 310 6.30 -7.23 54.23
N THR A 311 7.54 -7.29 54.72
CA THR A 311 8.17 -6.23 55.52
C THR A 311 9.26 -5.50 54.71
N LEU A 312 9.57 -4.27 55.09
CA LEU A 312 10.66 -3.49 54.48
C LEU A 312 12.01 -4.22 54.60
N ASP A 313 12.30 -4.82 55.74
CA ASP A 313 13.52 -5.60 55.96
C ASP A 313 13.58 -6.82 55.03
N GLY A 314 12.43 -7.47 54.79
CA GLY A 314 12.33 -8.57 53.84
C GLY A 314 12.62 -8.14 52.41
N ILE A 315 12.19 -6.93 52.00
CA ILE A 315 12.51 -6.37 50.68
C ILE A 315 14.02 -6.16 50.55
N PHE A 316 14.67 -5.58 51.56
CA PHE A 316 16.11 -5.35 51.54
C PHE A 316 16.92 -6.64 51.56
N GLN A 317 16.50 -7.65 52.33
CA GLN A 317 17.17 -8.94 52.37
C GLN A 317 17.13 -9.63 50.99
N ASN A 318 15.98 -9.63 50.33
CA ASN A 318 15.84 -10.22 48.99
C ASN A 318 16.60 -9.41 47.93
N ALA A 319 16.59 -8.07 48.02
CA ALA A 319 17.41 -7.23 47.15
C ALA A 319 18.90 -7.57 47.31
N ALA A 320 19.42 -7.59 48.55
CA ALA A 320 20.82 -7.90 48.82
C ALA A 320 21.24 -9.28 48.29
N GLU A 321 20.35 -10.28 48.31
CA GLU A 321 20.61 -11.59 47.73
C GLU A 321 20.72 -11.54 46.19
N ALA A 322 19.82 -10.79 45.53
CA ALA A 322 19.84 -10.65 44.07
C ALA A 322 21.04 -9.87 43.54
N PHE A 323 21.59 -8.93 44.32
CA PHE A 323 22.72 -8.11 43.88
C PHE A 323 24.09 -8.75 44.08
N LYS A 324 24.20 -9.92 44.74
CA LYS A 324 25.52 -10.57 44.96
C LYS A 324 26.28 -10.73 43.63
N PRO A 325 27.61 -10.51 43.60
CA PRO A 325 28.49 -10.20 44.74
C PRO A 325 28.51 -8.72 45.17
N TYR A 326 27.74 -7.84 44.53
CA TYR A 326 27.66 -6.41 44.85
C TYR A 326 26.87 -6.17 46.15
N TYR A 327 27.25 -5.15 46.91
CA TYR A 327 26.49 -4.75 48.11
C TYR A 327 25.46 -3.69 47.76
N ILE A 328 24.32 -3.69 48.44
CA ILE A 328 23.30 -2.64 48.30
C ILE A 328 22.69 -2.33 49.67
N ARG A 329 22.61 -1.05 50.04
CA ARG A 329 22.00 -0.59 51.31
C ARG A 329 21.51 0.85 51.23
N PRO A 330 20.62 1.30 52.14
CA PRO A 330 20.30 2.71 52.28
C PRO A 330 21.54 3.53 52.68
N LYS A 331 21.72 4.71 52.07
CA LYS A 331 22.89 5.56 52.29
C LYS A 331 23.01 6.10 53.71
N VAL A 332 21.87 6.44 54.33
CA VAL A 332 21.76 6.93 55.72
C VAL A 332 20.46 6.44 56.36
N GLU A 333 20.36 6.55 57.68
CA GLU A 333 19.13 6.29 58.41
C GLU A 333 18.04 7.31 57.99
N GLY A 334 16.88 6.83 57.54
CA GLY A 334 15.83 7.67 56.92
C GLY A 334 15.98 7.89 55.41
N ALA A 335 16.90 7.22 54.73
CA ALA A 335 17.06 7.32 53.26
C ALA A 335 15.95 6.61 52.45
N VAL A 336 14.96 6.01 53.11
CA VAL A 336 13.78 5.38 52.46
C VAL A 336 12.64 6.39 52.44
N ASP A 337 12.27 6.83 51.25
CA ASP A 337 11.21 7.81 51.04
C ASP A 337 9.83 7.17 51.07
N TRP A 338 9.70 5.98 50.47
CA TRP A 338 8.43 5.29 50.33
C TRP A 338 8.63 3.79 50.05
N TRP A 339 7.71 2.95 50.51
CA TRP A 339 7.67 1.54 50.12
C TRP A 339 6.24 0.98 50.13
N ALA A 340 6.00 -0.07 49.34
CA ALA A 340 4.76 -0.82 49.35
C ALA A 340 4.96 -2.25 48.83
N ALA A 341 4.01 -3.13 49.12
CA ALA A 341 3.89 -4.43 48.46
C ALA A 341 2.79 -4.39 47.40
N TYR A 342 3.08 -4.87 46.20
CA TYR A 342 2.15 -4.98 45.06
C TYR A 342 1.84 -6.44 44.76
N GLN A 343 0.58 -6.72 44.45
CA GLN A 343 0.16 -7.99 43.85
C GLN A 343 -0.17 -7.73 42.38
N ILE A 344 0.30 -8.61 41.50
CA ILE A 344 0.06 -8.50 40.06
C ILE A 344 -1.38 -8.95 39.76
N GLY A 345 -2.20 -8.03 39.24
CA GLY A 345 -3.54 -8.35 38.75
C GLY A 345 -3.83 -7.64 37.44
N GLN A 346 -4.02 -8.41 36.38
CA GLN A 346 -4.43 -7.90 35.07
C GLN A 346 -5.94 -7.97 34.94
N ARG A 347 -6.62 -6.82 34.90
CA ARG A 347 -8.07 -6.74 34.80
C ARG A 347 -8.48 -5.60 33.90
N VAL A 348 -9.53 -5.80 33.12
CA VAL A 348 -10.18 -4.76 32.30
C VAL A 348 -11.67 -4.81 32.51
N SER A 349 -12.30 -3.64 32.51
CA SER A 349 -13.74 -3.47 32.59
C SER A 349 -14.36 -3.97 31.30
N ASP A 350 -15.42 -4.74 31.39
CA ASP A 350 -16.17 -5.25 30.24
C ASP A 350 -16.62 -4.14 29.28
N ARG A 351 -16.92 -2.96 29.82
CA ARG A 351 -17.24 -1.75 29.05
C ARG A 351 -16.66 -0.52 29.72
N PHE A 352 -16.39 0.52 28.92
CA PHE A 352 -15.89 1.82 29.41
C PHE A 352 -16.96 2.91 29.43
N THR A 353 -18.12 2.63 28.83
CA THR A 353 -19.25 3.56 28.74
C THR A 353 -20.56 2.89 29.11
N VAL A 354 -21.48 3.70 29.63
CA VAL A 354 -22.85 3.32 29.98
C VAL A 354 -23.80 4.26 29.24
N LYS A 355 -24.78 3.66 28.58
CA LYS A 355 -25.76 4.37 27.74
C LYS A 355 -27.06 4.59 28.51
N ASP A 356 -27.77 5.66 28.16
CA ASP A 356 -29.15 5.89 28.59
C ASP A 356 -30.16 5.05 27.77
N SER A 357 -31.47 5.18 28.03
CA SER A 357 -32.50 4.41 27.31
C SER A 357 -32.58 4.76 25.82
N ASN A 358 -32.09 5.93 25.41
CA ASN A 358 -32.02 6.38 24.03
C ASN A 358 -30.73 5.93 23.31
N GLY A 359 -29.82 5.24 24.01
CA GLY A 359 -28.58 4.71 23.45
C GLY A 359 -27.42 5.71 23.41
N ALA A 360 -27.55 6.88 24.05
CA ALA A 360 -26.48 7.87 24.16
C ALA A 360 -25.56 7.56 25.35
N ASN A 361 -24.23 7.63 25.19
CA ASN A 361 -23.30 7.43 26.31
C ASN A 361 -23.39 8.58 27.31
N ARG A 362 -23.60 8.27 28.60
CA ARG A 362 -23.73 9.25 29.68
C ARG A 362 -22.65 9.14 30.73
N VAL A 363 -22.31 7.91 31.11
CA VAL A 363 -21.27 7.65 32.12
C VAL A 363 -20.10 6.98 31.47
N PHE A 364 -18.90 7.50 31.75
CA PHE A 364 -17.63 7.01 31.26
C PHE A 364 -16.74 6.66 32.44
N ILE A 365 -15.80 5.76 32.25
CA ILE A 365 -14.70 5.51 33.18
C ILE A 365 -13.38 5.67 32.43
N VAL A 366 -12.30 6.08 33.11
CA VAL A 366 -10.96 6.25 32.53
C VAL A 366 -9.87 5.71 33.47
N GLY A 367 -8.72 5.31 32.93
CA GLY A 367 -7.55 4.86 33.71
C GLY A 367 -7.83 3.63 34.57
N ASP A 368 -7.28 3.60 35.79
CA ASP A 368 -7.43 2.47 36.72
C ASP A 368 -8.88 2.07 37.04
N ALA A 369 -9.86 2.96 36.82
CA ALA A 369 -11.27 2.60 36.91
C ALA A 369 -11.66 1.57 35.83
N CYS A 370 -11.00 1.63 34.67
CA CYS A 370 -11.19 0.76 33.51
C CYS A 370 -10.28 -0.45 33.50
N HIS A 371 -8.99 -0.29 33.77
CA HIS A 371 -8.01 -1.35 33.58
C HIS A 371 -6.92 -1.27 34.64
N THR A 372 -6.46 -2.41 35.12
CA THR A 372 -5.35 -2.53 36.07
C THR A 372 -4.39 -3.59 35.54
N HIS A 373 -3.09 -3.36 35.62
CA HIS A 373 -2.07 -4.26 35.10
C HIS A 373 -0.81 -4.18 35.96
N SER A 374 0.23 -4.96 35.63
CA SER A 374 1.47 -4.94 36.40
C SER A 374 2.23 -3.60 36.24
N PRO A 375 3.03 -3.20 37.25
CA PRO A 375 3.88 -2.01 37.14
C PRO A 375 5.14 -2.24 36.28
N LYS A 376 5.43 -3.48 35.85
CA LYS A 376 6.73 -3.85 35.23
C LYS A 376 7.01 -3.09 33.93
N ALA A 377 5.98 -2.80 33.14
CA ALA A 377 6.10 -2.05 31.90
C ALA A 377 5.88 -0.52 32.05
N GLY A 378 5.67 -0.01 33.27
CA GLY A 378 5.50 1.43 33.52
C GLY A 378 4.25 2.07 32.87
N GLN A 379 3.24 1.28 32.48
CA GLN A 379 2.16 1.75 31.62
C GLN A 379 1.01 2.49 32.34
N GLY A 380 0.86 2.32 33.66
CA GLY A 380 -0.41 2.61 34.36
C GLY A 380 -0.85 4.05 34.23
N MET A 381 0.02 4.97 34.64
CA MET A 381 -0.23 6.41 34.54
C MET A 381 -0.29 6.89 33.08
N ASN A 382 0.56 6.35 32.21
CA ASN A 382 0.65 6.73 30.79
C ASN A 382 -0.67 6.42 30.07
N VAL A 383 -1.11 5.16 30.09
CA VAL A 383 -2.34 4.72 29.42
C VAL A 383 -3.56 5.41 30.03
N SER A 384 -3.58 5.59 31.35
CA SER A 384 -4.66 6.31 32.06
C SER A 384 -4.82 7.76 31.61
N MET A 385 -3.72 8.49 31.42
CA MET A 385 -3.77 9.85 30.88
C MET A 385 -4.18 9.85 29.40
N MET A 386 -3.77 8.85 28.62
CA MET A 386 -4.14 8.74 27.21
C MET A 386 -5.64 8.41 27.02
N ASP A 387 -6.27 7.67 27.95
CA ASP A 387 -7.73 7.48 27.95
C ASP A 387 -8.44 8.83 28.09
N SER A 388 -7.94 9.66 28.99
CA SER A 388 -8.48 11.00 29.25
C SER A 388 -8.24 11.94 28.08
N TYR A 389 -7.06 11.88 27.46
CA TYR A 389 -6.71 12.65 26.27
C TYR A 389 -7.61 12.29 25.07
N ASN A 390 -7.89 11.00 24.87
CA ASN A 390 -8.81 10.53 23.83
C ASN A 390 -10.27 10.94 24.08
N LEU A 391 -10.75 10.88 25.32
CA LEU A 391 -12.12 11.23 25.67
C LEU A 391 -12.37 12.74 25.65
N ALA A 392 -11.43 13.55 26.12
CA ALA A 392 -11.62 14.97 26.38
C ALA A 392 -12.11 15.74 25.16
N TRP A 393 -11.46 15.58 24.00
CA TRP A 393 -11.83 16.32 22.79
C TRP A 393 -13.18 15.86 22.25
N LYS A 394 -13.49 14.56 22.30
CA LYS A 394 -14.78 14.01 21.86
C LYS A 394 -15.93 14.56 22.70
N LEU A 395 -15.73 14.57 24.02
CA LEU A 395 -16.71 15.09 24.96
C LEU A 395 -16.90 16.60 24.81
N ALA A 396 -15.80 17.36 24.67
CA ALA A 396 -15.86 18.80 24.43
C ALA A 396 -16.54 19.13 23.09
N TYR A 397 -16.29 18.36 22.03
CA TYR A 397 -16.92 18.58 20.73
C TYR A 397 -18.42 18.28 20.78
N ALA A 398 -18.82 17.19 21.44
CA ALA A 398 -20.23 16.85 21.65
C ALA A 398 -20.97 17.95 22.42
N ILE A 399 -20.37 18.45 23.52
CA ILE A 399 -20.96 19.52 24.36
C ILE A 399 -21.05 20.84 23.60
N ASN A 400 -20.01 21.21 22.85
CA ASN A 400 -19.96 22.47 22.11
C ASN A 400 -20.78 22.48 20.82
N GLY A 401 -21.40 21.35 20.44
CA GLY A 401 -22.20 21.28 19.21
C GLY A 401 -21.35 21.15 17.93
N LEU A 402 -20.14 20.57 18.03
CA LEU A 402 -19.16 20.48 16.95
C LEU A 402 -19.14 19.12 16.23
N THR A 403 -19.88 18.13 16.74
CA THR A 403 -20.05 16.84 16.06
C THR A 403 -21.31 16.84 15.17
N PRO A 404 -21.36 16.04 14.09
CA PRO A 404 -22.52 16.02 13.18
C PRO A 404 -23.86 15.75 13.88
N ASP A 405 -23.86 14.89 14.90
CA ASP A 405 -25.05 14.41 15.59
C ASP A 405 -25.44 15.24 16.84
N SER A 406 -24.57 16.15 17.29
CA SER A 406 -24.75 16.96 18.51
C SER A 406 -25.96 17.92 18.50
N THR A 407 -26.55 18.17 17.33
CA THR A 407 -27.70 19.09 17.18
C THR A 407 -29.06 18.43 17.46
N SER A 408 -29.09 17.11 17.69
CA SER A 408 -30.31 16.34 17.99
C SER A 408 -30.28 15.79 19.42
N PRO A 409 -31.01 16.38 20.38
CA PRO A 409 -31.08 15.86 21.74
C PRO A 409 -31.53 14.39 21.77
N GLY A 410 -30.79 13.54 22.49
CA GLY A 410 -31.14 12.13 22.69
C GLY A 410 -30.69 11.17 21.59
N LYS A 411 -29.95 11.61 20.57
CA LYS A 411 -29.33 10.67 19.62
C LYS A 411 -27.92 10.25 20.05
N PRO A 412 -27.50 9.00 19.77
CA PRO A 412 -26.12 8.56 19.98
C PRO A 412 -25.15 9.38 19.11
N ASP A 413 -24.14 9.97 19.75
CA ASP A 413 -23.05 10.66 19.06
C ASP A 413 -22.03 9.62 18.56
N THR A 414 -21.96 9.48 17.24
CA THR A 414 -21.11 8.49 16.57
C THR A 414 -19.61 8.70 16.82
N VAL A 415 -19.17 9.94 17.07
CA VAL A 415 -17.77 10.25 17.40
C VAL A 415 -17.49 9.89 18.85
N LEU A 416 -18.39 10.22 19.78
CA LEU A 416 -18.22 9.91 21.20
C LEU A 416 -18.26 8.40 21.47
N ASP A 417 -19.07 7.65 20.71
CA ASP A 417 -19.13 6.17 20.76
C ASP A 417 -17.77 5.50 20.52
N THR A 418 -16.89 6.13 19.72
CA THR A 418 -15.56 5.58 19.40
C THR A 418 -14.63 5.47 20.60
N TYR A 419 -14.86 6.23 21.69
CA TYR A 419 -14.03 6.16 22.89
C TYR A 419 -13.94 4.73 23.45
N HIS A 420 -15.08 4.04 23.56
CA HIS A 420 -15.11 2.66 24.04
C HIS A 420 -14.31 1.75 23.10
N THR A 421 -14.65 1.75 21.81
CA THR A 421 -14.01 0.86 20.82
C THR A 421 -12.51 1.06 20.78
N GLU A 422 -12.04 2.30 20.77
CA GLU A 422 -10.61 2.60 20.71
C GLU A 422 -9.89 2.20 22.00
N ARG A 423 -10.33 2.71 23.15
CA ARG A 423 -9.56 2.58 24.40
C ARG A 423 -9.73 1.22 25.05
N HIS A 424 -10.88 0.58 24.89
CA HIS A 424 -11.07 -0.79 25.36
C HIS A 424 -10.18 -1.77 24.59
N THR A 425 -10.07 -1.64 23.26
CA THR A 425 -9.18 -2.49 22.46
C THR A 425 -7.72 -2.31 22.88
N ILE A 426 -7.25 -1.07 23.09
CA ILE A 426 -5.89 -0.84 23.58
C ILE A 426 -5.67 -1.40 24.99
N ALA A 427 -6.64 -1.27 25.89
CA ALA A 427 -6.55 -1.86 27.22
C ALA A 427 -6.51 -3.40 27.20
N GLN A 428 -7.22 -4.04 26.26
CA GLN A 428 -7.14 -5.49 26.06
C GLN A 428 -5.75 -5.92 25.56
N GLN A 429 -5.22 -5.23 24.54
CA GLN A 429 -3.87 -5.48 24.03
C GLN A 429 -2.80 -5.27 25.12
N LEU A 430 -2.98 -4.25 25.97
CA LEU A 430 -2.11 -4.01 27.12
C LEU A 430 -2.11 -5.18 28.09
N ILE A 431 -3.27 -5.77 28.38
CA ILE A 431 -3.37 -6.92 29.28
C ILE A 431 -2.73 -8.16 28.65
N GLU A 432 -2.93 -8.39 27.36
CA GLU A 432 -2.31 -9.50 26.64
C GLU A 432 -0.79 -9.39 26.65
N PHE A 433 -0.27 -8.19 26.34
CA PHE A 433 1.15 -7.90 26.42
C PHE A 433 1.69 -8.05 27.85
N ASP A 434 1.03 -7.44 28.84
CA ASP A 434 1.46 -7.48 30.25
C ASP A 434 1.42 -8.90 30.81
N ARG A 435 0.48 -9.75 30.38
CA ARG A 435 0.43 -11.16 30.76
C ARG A 435 1.68 -11.90 30.27
N ALA A 436 2.04 -11.73 28.99
CA ALA A 436 3.25 -12.32 28.43
C ALA A 436 4.52 -11.77 29.09
N PHE A 437 4.61 -10.45 29.26
CA PHE A 437 5.77 -9.78 29.85
C PHE A 437 5.96 -10.15 31.33
N SER A 438 4.86 -10.16 32.10
CA SER A 438 4.89 -10.46 33.53
C SER A 438 5.25 -11.90 33.84
N SER A 439 4.77 -12.87 33.04
CA SER A 439 5.10 -14.28 33.25
C SER A 439 6.58 -14.54 33.03
N MET A 440 7.20 -13.88 32.03
CA MET A 440 8.62 -14.10 31.76
C MET A 440 9.54 -13.49 32.82
N PHE A 441 9.24 -12.27 33.25
CA PHE A 441 10.03 -11.58 34.28
C PHE A 441 9.90 -12.22 35.68
N SER A 442 8.88 -13.05 35.88
CA SER A 442 8.68 -13.80 37.13
C SER A 442 9.17 -15.25 37.04
N GLY A 443 9.53 -15.74 35.84
CA GLY A 443 10.05 -17.09 35.60
C GLY A 443 11.55 -17.19 35.90
N LYS A 444 12.01 -18.40 36.27
CA LYS A 444 13.45 -18.69 36.45
C LYS A 444 14.13 -18.85 35.08
N ILE A 445 15.26 -18.19 34.88
CA ILE A 445 16.07 -18.26 33.66
C ILE A 445 17.28 -19.19 33.90
N GLY A 446 17.41 -20.28 33.09
CA GLY A 446 18.49 -21.29 33.10
C GLY A 446 18.19 -22.54 33.96
N ALA A 447 18.76 -23.74 33.77
CA ALA A 447 19.47 -24.41 32.68
C ALA A 447 18.75 -25.75 32.40
N ALA A 448 18.92 -26.33 31.21
CA ALA A 448 18.17 -27.48 30.67
C ALA A 448 18.38 -28.85 31.38
N GLU A 449 18.52 -28.90 32.71
CA GLU A 449 18.69 -30.16 33.45
C GLU A 449 17.42 -30.67 34.15
N ASP A 450 16.40 -29.84 34.40
CA ASP A 450 15.23 -30.22 35.22
C ASP A 450 13.86 -30.23 34.50
N GLY A 451 13.82 -30.42 33.18
CA GLY A 451 12.58 -30.81 32.46
C GLY A 451 11.38 -29.85 32.53
N ALA A 452 11.55 -28.63 33.04
CA ALA A 452 10.56 -27.56 33.00
C ALA A 452 10.94 -26.54 31.92
N ASP A 453 9.95 -26.11 31.11
CA ASP A 453 10.08 -25.10 30.05
C ASP A 453 10.55 -23.74 30.62
N GLY A 454 11.85 -23.58 30.83
CA GLY A 454 12.47 -22.31 31.22
C GLY A 454 12.65 -21.39 30.00
N LEU A 455 12.33 -20.10 30.17
CA LEU A 455 12.50 -19.09 29.12
C LEU A 455 13.98 -18.81 28.82
N THR A 456 14.31 -18.67 27.54
CA THR A 456 15.67 -18.28 27.12
C THR A 456 15.86 -16.76 27.15
N HIS A 457 17.10 -16.31 27.31
CA HIS A 457 17.44 -14.87 27.24
C HIS A 457 17.04 -14.24 25.90
N GLU A 458 17.20 -14.99 24.79
CA GLU A 458 16.83 -14.54 23.45
C GLU A 458 15.33 -14.32 23.30
N GLN A 459 14.49 -15.23 23.82
CA GLN A 459 13.04 -15.07 23.83
C GLN A 459 12.59 -13.83 24.61
N PHE A 460 13.26 -13.57 25.74
CA PHE A 460 12.97 -12.40 26.56
C PHE A 460 13.31 -11.09 25.85
N LEU A 461 14.47 -11.03 25.17
CA LEU A 461 14.86 -9.87 24.35
C LEU A 461 13.91 -9.67 23.16
N GLU A 462 13.46 -10.75 22.51
CA GLU A 462 12.52 -10.69 21.39
C GLU A 462 11.18 -10.10 21.83
N VAL A 463 10.62 -10.54 22.96
CA VAL A 463 9.36 -9.98 23.47
C VAL A 463 9.53 -8.54 23.96
N PHE A 464 10.67 -8.20 24.58
CA PHE A 464 10.98 -6.82 24.96
C PHE A 464 11.07 -5.91 23.72
N SER A 465 11.72 -6.37 22.66
CA SER A 465 11.89 -5.62 21.40
C SER A 465 10.57 -5.48 20.63
N THR A 466 9.82 -6.57 20.47
CA THR A 466 8.51 -6.55 19.79
C THR A 466 7.46 -5.77 20.58
N GLY A 467 7.54 -5.77 21.91
CA GLY A 467 6.70 -4.99 22.81
C GLY A 467 6.99 -3.49 22.81
N ASN A 468 8.18 -3.06 22.37
CA ASN A 468 8.66 -1.67 22.49
C ASN A 468 7.76 -0.66 21.76
N GLY A 469 7.18 -1.06 20.63
CA GLY A 469 6.20 -0.24 19.91
C GLY A 469 4.93 0.02 20.72
N PHE A 470 4.46 -0.97 21.48
CA PHE A 470 3.29 -0.84 22.32
C PHE A 470 3.61 -0.07 23.61
N THR A 471 4.70 -0.41 24.31
CA THR A 471 5.06 0.21 25.60
C THR A 471 5.46 1.68 25.48
N SER A 472 6.07 2.10 24.37
CA SER A 472 6.35 3.52 24.12
C SER A 472 5.08 4.36 23.88
N GLY A 473 3.97 3.70 23.54
CA GLY A 473 2.71 4.31 23.12
C GLY A 473 2.72 4.84 21.68
N CYS A 474 3.85 4.79 20.98
CA CYS A 474 4.00 5.31 19.61
C CYS A 474 3.55 4.30 18.53
N GLY A 475 3.50 3.01 18.84
CA GLY A 475 3.02 1.94 17.95
C GLY A 475 1.53 1.62 18.09
N ILE A 476 0.74 2.48 18.75
CA ILE A 476 -0.70 2.27 18.95
C ILE A 476 -1.47 2.53 17.65
N GLU A 477 -2.20 1.53 17.18
CA GLU A 477 -3.13 1.66 16.06
C GLU A 477 -4.59 1.43 16.48
N TYR A 478 -5.46 2.38 16.16
CA TYR A 478 -6.89 2.21 16.39
C TYR A 478 -7.56 1.34 15.33
N PRO A 479 -8.63 0.60 15.69
CA PRO A 479 -9.46 -0.13 14.73
C PRO A 479 -10.19 0.84 13.78
N GLU A 480 -10.65 0.32 12.64
CA GLU A 480 -11.44 1.09 11.67
C GLU A 480 -12.74 1.61 12.31
N SER A 481 -13.04 2.89 12.09
CA SER A 481 -14.18 3.60 12.67
C SER A 481 -14.55 4.83 11.82
N PRO A 482 -15.66 5.54 12.11
CA PRO A 482 -16.01 6.76 11.38
C PRO A 482 -14.94 7.87 11.39
N ILE A 483 -14.01 7.81 12.35
CA ILE A 483 -12.91 8.78 12.51
C ILE A 483 -11.51 8.17 12.26
N VAL A 484 -11.46 6.89 11.86
CA VAL A 484 -10.23 6.15 11.51
C VAL A 484 -10.50 5.28 10.29
N GLN A 485 -9.96 5.66 9.14
CA GLN A 485 -10.06 4.88 7.91
C GLN A 485 -8.74 4.14 7.67
N LYS A 486 -8.76 2.80 7.83
CA LYS A 486 -7.61 1.97 7.42
C LYS A 486 -7.61 1.86 5.89
N MET A 487 -6.45 2.03 5.26
CA MET A 487 -6.35 1.84 3.81
C MET A 487 -6.48 0.36 3.48
N PRO A 488 -7.33 -0.04 2.51
CA PRO A 488 -7.42 -1.43 2.10
C PRO A 488 -6.13 -1.87 1.41
N ASP A 489 -5.52 -2.94 1.92
CA ASP A 489 -4.37 -3.59 1.31
C ASP A 489 -4.68 -3.98 -0.15
N ALA A 490 -3.79 -3.57 -1.06
CA ALA A 490 -3.61 -3.97 -2.47
C ALA A 490 -4.14 -3.09 -3.63
N GLU A 491 -5.03 -2.10 -3.46
CA GLU A 491 -5.52 -1.29 -4.62
C GLU A 491 -5.35 0.24 -4.52
N ARG A 492 -5.18 0.83 -3.32
CA ARG A 492 -4.78 2.24 -3.16
C ARG A 492 -3.35 2.27 -2.63
N LYS A 493 -2.40 2.82 -3.40
CA LYS A 493 -1.04 3.03 -2.89
C LYS A 493 -1.13 3.98 -1.69
N ASN A 494 -0.60 3.57 -0.54
CA ASN A 494 -0.35 4.50 0.54
C ASN A 494 0.64 5.55 -0.01
N PRO A 495 0.27 6.85 -0.07
CA PRO A 495 1.16 7.88 -0.59
C PRO A 495 2.32 8.18 0.39
N VAL A 496 2.38 7.46 1.51
CA VAL A 496 3.42 7.46 2.54
C VAL A 496 4.03 6.05 2.58
N GLU A 497 5.24 5.85 2.07
CA GLU A 497 5.94 4.55 2.08
C GLU A 497 7.15 4.61 3.05
N GLY A 498 7.06 4.02 4.25
CA GLY A 498 8.22 4.00 5.15
C GLY A 498 8.20 2.92 6.22
N THR A 499 9.15 1.97 6.14
CA THR A 499 9.64 1.16 7.27
C THR A 499 11.14 0.81 7.17
N ASP A 500 11.95 1.48 6.36
CA ASP A 500 13.36 1.09 6.18
C ASP A 500 14.29 2.30 6.05
N TYR A 501 15.11 2.53 7.07
CA TYR A 501 16.20 3.50 7.08
C TYR A 501 17.52 2.75 7.01
N LEU A 502 18.30 3.03 5.95
CA LEU A 502 19.64 2.55 5.61
C LEU A 502 19.70 1.52 4.45
N SER A 503 19.29 1.93 3.25
CA SER A 503 20.02 1.51 2.05
C SER A 503 19.90 2.50 0.88
N ASP A 504 21.07 2.96 0.45
CA ASP A 504 21.45 3.43 -0.88
C ASP A 504 20.82 4.70 -1.52
N MET A 505 21.69 5.71 -1.64
CA MET A 505 21.63 6.79 -2.64
C MET A 505 21.61 6.22 -4.08
N PRO A 506 20.89 6.85 -5.03
CA PRO A 506 21.54 7.90 -5.81
C PRO A 506 20.67 9.12 -6.17
N MET A 507 21.40 10.22 -6.40
CA MET A 507 20.95 11.50 -6.97
C MET A 507 20.28 11.37 -8.35
N GLY A 508 19.26 12.19 -8.62
CA GLY A 508 18.59 12.24 -9.93
C GLY A 508 17.60 13.39 -10.16
N THR A 509 18.14 14.56 -10.50
CA THR A 509 17.68 15.53 -11.54
C THR A 509 16.19 15.93 -11.67
N GLY A 510 15.90 17.13 -11.16
CA GLY A 510 15.39 18.31 -11.89
C GLY A 510 14.16 18.21 -12.80
N GLY A 511 13.10 18.98 -12.47
CA GLY A 511 12.16 19.50 -13.47
C GLY A 511 10.74 19.84 -12.99
N THR A 512 10.55 21.09 -12.53
CA THR A 512 9.30 21.88 -12.54
C THR A 512 8.02 21.27 -11.95
N CYS A 513 7.63 21.70 -10.74
CA CYS A 513 6.22 21.65 -10.33
C CYS A 513 5.86 22.77 -9.35
N MET A 514 5.31 23.88 -9.85
CA MET A 514 4.47 24.80 -9.07
C MET A 514 3.24 25.24 -9.88
N MET A 515 2.70 24.32 -10.67
CA MET A 515 1.29 24.28 -11.07
C MET A 515 0.78 22.83 -10.93
N GLY A 516 1.18 22.18 -9.83
CA GLY A 516 0.86 20.79 -9.51
C GLY A 516 -0.44 20.65 -8.74
N VAL A 517 -0.97 19.44 -8.78
CA VAL A 517 -2.13 18.88 -8.04
C VAL A 517 -2.35 19.55 -6.66
N SER A 518 -1.29 19.67 -5.85
CA SER A 518 -1.35 20.20 -4.49
C SER A 518 -1.90 21.62 -4.37
N ALA A 519 -1.59 22.53 -5.31
CA ALA A 519 -2.06 23.92 -5.22
C ALA A 519 -3.58 24.05 -5.41
N GLN A 520 -4.18 23.20 -6.25
CA GLN A 520 -5.62 23.19 -6.51
C GLN A 520 -6.39 22.51 -5.36
N THR A 521 -5.86 21.40 -4.86
CA THR A 521 -6.42 20.73 -3.68
C THR A 521 -6.40 21.65 -2.46
N LEU A 522 -5.32 22.41 -2.25
CA LEU A 522 -5.23 23.40 -1.17
C LEU A 522 -6.25 24.54 -1.34
N ARG A 523 -6.51 25.02 -2.57
CA ARG A 523 -7.59 25.98 -2.84
C ARG A 523 -8.97 25.41 -2.55
N THR A 524 -9.22 24.16 -2.96
CA THR A 524 -10.51 23.48 -2.74
C THR A 524 -10.75 23.24 -1.26
N ILE A 525 -9.74 22.78 -0.53
CA ILE A 525 -9.80 22.62 0.93
C ILE A 525 -10.12 23.98 1.58
N GLY A 526 -9.41 25.04 1.22
CA GLY A 526 -9.65 26.38 1.78
C GLY A 526 -11.05 26.93 1.49
N SER A 527 -11.49 26.84 0.23
CA SER A 527 -12.75 27.45 -0.21
C SER A 527 -14.00 26.61 0.09
N ALA A 528 -13.91 25.26 0.08
CA ALA A 528 -15.07 24.37 0.19
C ALA A 528 -15.17 23.64 1.53
N VAL A 529 -14.04 23.35 2.19
CA VAL A 529 -14.02 22.61 3.46
C VAL A 529 -13.84 23.58 4.63
N LEU A 530 -12.70 24.27 4.70
CA LEU A 530 -12.35 25.13 5.84
C LEU A 530 -13.34 26.27 6.04
N SER A 531 -13.93 26.78 4.95
CA SER A 531 -14.95 27.84 5.00
C SER A 531 -16.26 27.43 5.70
N ARG A 532 -16.54 26.13 5.84
CA ARG A 532 -17.76 25.60 6.48
C ARG A 532 -17.64 25.46 7.99
N PHE A 533 -16.42 25.50 8.53
CA PHE A 533 -16.16 25.33 9.95
C PHE A 533 -15.71 26.66 10.57
N PRO A 534 -15.98 26.88 11.86
CA PRO A 534 -15.37 28.00 12.58
C PRO A 534 -13.84 27.94 12.50
N ALA A 535 -13.20 29.11 12.38
CA ALA A 535 -11.76 29.21 12.09
C ALA A 535 -10.83 28.54 13.12
N SER A 536 -11.31 28.27 14.34
CA SER A 536 -10.54 27.62 15.42
C SER A 536 -10.70 26.09 15.48
N VAL A 537 -11.53 25.48 14.62
CA VAL A 537 -11.84 24.03 14.69
C VAL A 537 -10.88 23.21 13.84
N ILE A 538 -10.49 23.71 12.66
CA ILE A 538 -9.58 23.02 11.75
C ILE A 538 -8.34 23.87 11.51
N GLU A 539 -7.19 23.34 11.88
CA GLU A 539 -5.90 23.94 11.59
C GLU A 539 -5.30 23.34 10.31
N GLN A 540 -4.94 24.19 9.34
CA GLN A 540 -4.29 23.76 8.11
C GLN A 540 -2.78 24.01 8.19
N VAL A 541 -2.01 22.92 8.33
CA VAL A 541 -0.55 22.93 8.21
C VAL A 541 -0.15 22.48 6.82
N VAL A 542 0.76 23.20 6.17
CA VAL A 542 1.25 22.88 4.83
C VAL A 542 2.77 22.73 4.85
N ILE A 543 3.26 21.58 4.37
CA ILE A 543 4.69 21.28 4.22
C ILE A 543 4.99 21.09 2.74
N HIS A 544 5.82 21.96 2.16
CA HIS A 544 6.16 21.89 0.74
C HIS A 544 7.53 21.22 0.50
N PRO A 545 7.75 20.52 -0.63
CA PRO A 545 9.03 19.92 -0.94
C PRO A 545 10.06 20.99 -1.34
N ARG A 546 11.33 20.61 -1.50
CA ARG A 546 12.36 21.52 -2.01
C ARG A 546 12.00 22.01 -3.42
N LEU A 547 11.87 23.33 -3.56
CA LEU A 547 11.51 23.98 -4.83
C LEU A 547 12.76 24.36 -5.61
N SER A 548 12.71 24.25 -6.94
CA SER A 548 13.85 24.57 -7.82
C SER A 548 14.06 26.07 -8.05
N ARG A 549 13.13 26.91 -7.60
CA ARG A 549 13.21 28.38 -7.66
C ARG A 549 12.98 28.96 -6.27
N GLU A 550 13.55 30.12 -6.01
CA GLU A 550 13.12 30.95 -4.87
C GLU A 550 11.64 31.28 -5.02
N PHE A 551 10.89 31.09 -3.94
CA PHE A 551 9.46 31.27 -3.85
C PHE A 551 9.19 32.36 -2.80
N THR A 552 8.37 33.35 -3.16
CA THR A 552 8.11 34.51 -2.30
C THR A 552 6.67 34.51 -1.80
N TRP A 553 6.37 35.31 -0.78
CA TRP A 553 5.00 35.49 -0.28
C TRP A 553 3.98 35.85 -1.39
N ARG A 554 4.42 36.51 -2.47
CA ARG A 554 3.55 36.86 -3.61
C ARG A 554 3.06 35.63 -4.37
N ASP A 555 3.86 34.56 -4.41
CA ASP A 555 3.58 33.34 -5.14
C ASP A 555 2.56 32.42 -4.40
N LEU A 556 2.27 32.66 -3.11
CA LEU A 556 1.30 31.88 -2.34
C LEU A 556 -0.17 32.18 -2.74
N PRO A 557 -1.02 31.15 -2.89
CA PRO A 557 -2.48 31.30 -3.03
C PRO A 557 -3.11 32.09 -1.88
N ALA A 558 -4.20 32.82 -2.17
CA ALA A 558 -4.90 33.64 -1.18
C ALA A 558 -5.47 32.79 -0.03
N GLU A 559 -5.87 31.57 -0.31
CA GLU A 559 -6.39 30.60 0.65
C GLU A 559 -5.31 30.19 1.65
N LEU A 560 -4.09 29.93 1.20
CA LEU A 560 -2.96 29.62 2.10
C LEU A 560 -2.55 30.82 2.94
N LYS A 561 -2.59 32.02 2.37
CA LYS A 561 -2.38 33.27 3.14
C LYS A 561 -3.46 33.45 4.22
N LYS A 562 -4.68 33.02 3.95
CA LYS A 562 -5.79 33.16 4.90
C LYS A 562 -5.79 32.10 5.99
N HIS A 563 -5.46 30.84 5.65
CA HIS A 563 -5.65 29.69 6.53
C HIS A 563 -4.35 29.07 7.06
N SER A 564 -3.19 29.40 6.48
CA SER A 564 -1.90 28.76 6.78
C SER A 564 -0.72 29.72 6.84
N GLU A 565 -0.94 31.03 7.02
CA GLU A 565 0.13 32.06 6.98
C GLU A 565 1.30 31.75 7.92
N MET A 566 1.01 31.29 9.13
CA MET A 566 2.03 30.93 10.13
C MET A 566 2.31 29.42 10.21
N SER A 567 1.66 28.62 9.38
CA SER A 567 1.69 27.16 9.40
C SER A 567 2.13 26.59 8.03
N PHE A 568 2.95 27.35 7.31
CA PHE A 568 3.52 26.98 6.02
C PHE A 568 5.03 26.78 6.14
N TYR A 569 5.50 25.54 5.95
CA TYR A 569 6.88 25.14 6.23
C TYR A 569 7.58 24.51 5.02
N SER A 570 8.89 24.71 4.95
CA SER A 570 9.77 24.01 4.01
C SER A 570 10.11 22.63 4.54
N GLY A 571 9.74 21.57 3.81
CA GLY A 571 10.05 20.19 4.19
C GLY A 571 11.55 19.88 4.20
N TYR A 572 12.38 20.71 3.56
CA TYR A 572 13.85 20.58 3.59
C TYR A 572 14.47 21.09 4.89
N GLU A 573 13.87 22.11 5.52
CA GLU A 573 14.34 22.65 6.80
C GLU A 573 13.99 21.72 7.99
N LEU A 574 13.26 20.64 7.72
CA LEU A 574 12.76 19.63 8.65
C LEU A 574 13.30 18.22 8.29
N ASP A 575 14.59 18.11 7.95
CA ASP A 575 15.27 16.83 7.62
C ASP A 575 14.66 16.04 6.44
N ASP A 576 14.21 16.74 5.39
CA ASP A 576 13.53 16.18 4.21
C ASP A 576 12.35 15.26 4.57
N VAL A 577 11.32 15.87 5.18
CA VAL A 577 10.07 15.23 5.62
C VAL A 577 9.48 14.30 4.56
N TYR A 578 9.56 14.68 3.28
CA TYR A 578 9.05 13.87 2.18
C TYR A 578 9.79 12.54 2.08
N LYS A 579 11.11 12.55 2.30
CA LYS A 579 11.91 11.32 2.36
C LYS A 579 11.64 10.53 3.64
N ILE A 580 11.53 11.20 4.79
CA ILE A 580 11.25 10.55 6.09
C ILE A 580 9.97 9.73 6.02
N TYR A 581 8.90 10.31 5.46
CA TYR A 581 7.60 9.66 5.36
C TYR A 581 7.38 8.97 4.00
N GLY A 582 8.38 8.92 3.12
CA GLY A 582 8.28 8.33 1.78
C GLY A 582 7.14 8.89 0.92
N VAL A 583 6.89 10.20 1.01
CA VAL A 583 5.89 10.89 0.20
C VAL A 583 6.47 11.21 -1.17
N ASP A 584 5.82 10.73 -2.23
CA ASP A 584 6.16 11.13 -3.60
C ASP A 584 5.87 12.63 -3.78
N ALA A 585 6.94 13.43 -3.93
CA ALA A 585 6.85 14.88 -4.12
C ALA A 585 6.05 15.29 -5.37
N ALA A 586 5.86 14.39 -6.34
CA ALA A 586 5.03 14.64 -7.52
C ALA A 586 3.53 14.45 -7.26
N GLN A 587 3.15 13.60 -6.31
CA GLN A 587 1.75 13.28 -5.94
C GLN A 587 1.30 14.09 -4.72
N GLY A 588 2.13 14.13 -3.68
CA GLY A 588 1.84 14.70 -2.38
C GLY A 588 0.76 13.91 -1.61
N ALA A 589 0.62 14.22 -0.32
CA ALA A 589 -0.32 13.56 0.57
C ALA A 589 -1.09 14.57 1.43
N LEU A 590 -2.34 14.23 1.75
CA LEU A 590 -3.16 14.85 2.78
C LEU A 590 -3.26 13.87 3.95
N ALA A 591 -2.75 14.26 5.11
CA ALA A 591 -2.98 13.54 6.36
C ALA A 591 -3.97 14.35 7.21
N VAL A 592 -5.08 13.71 7.61
CA VAL A 592 -6.04 14.29 8.55
C VAL A 592 -5.68 13.76 9.93
N VAL A 593 -5.17 14.64 10.79
CA VAL A 593 -4.77 14.33 12.16
C VAL A 593 -5.87 14.79 13.12
N ARG A 594 -6.27 13.91 14.02
CA ARG A 594 -7.27 14.18 15.06
C ARG A 594 -6.70 15.09 16.17
N PRO A 595 -7.56 15.72 17.00
CA PRO A 595 -7.08 16.55 18.11
C PRO A 595 -6.19 15.82 19.13
N ASP A 596 -6.33 14.49 19.25
CA ASP A 596 -5.49 13.64 20.09
C ASP A 596 -4.17 13.19 19.40
N GLY A 597 -3.84 13.80 18.26
CA GLY A 597 -2.57 13.57 17.56
C GLY A 597 -2.47 12.22 16.85
N TYR A 598 -3.58 11.49 16.70
CA TYR A 598 -3.66 10.25 15.92
C TYR A 598 -4.11 10.54 14.48
N VAL A 599 -3.57 9.79 13.52
CA VAL A 599 -3.96 9.92 12.11
C VAL A 599 -5.32 9.27 11.88
N GLY A 600 -6.30 10.04 11.42
CA GLY A 600 -7.63 9.53 11.07
C GLY A 600 -7.70 8.99 9.64
N THR A 601 -7.08 9.68 8.69
CA THR A 601 -6.96 9.20 7.30
C THR A 601 -5.76 9.83 6.61
N VAL A 602 -5.21 9.10 5.64
CA VAL A 602 -4.26 9.63 4.66
C VAL A 602 -4.89 9.53 3.28
N ALA A 603 -4.65 10.49 2.40
CA ALA A 603 -5.10 10.46 1.02
C ALA A 603 -4.04 11.05 0.10
N ALA A 604 -3.90 10.52 -1.12
CA ALA A 604 -3.13 11.20 -2.15
C ALA A 604 -3.86 12.49 -2.56
N LEU A 605 -3.13 13.54 -2.93
CA LEU A 605 -3.75 14.82 -3.31
C LEU A 605 -4.43 14.81 -4.70
N ASP A 606 -4.54 13.66 -5.37
CA ASP A 606 -4.92 13.49 -6.79
C ASP A 606 -6.35 13.92 -7.20
N ASP A 607 -6.46 14.43 -8.44
CA ASP A 607 -7.69 14.87 -9.13
C ASP A 607 -8.33 13.78 -10.04
N VAL A 608 -9.66 13.84 -10.24
CA VAL A 608 -10.56 13.01 -11.11
C VAL A 608 -10.05 11.59 -11.39
N THR A 609 -10.15 10.74 -10.37
CA THR A 609 -9.95 9.30 -10.48
C THR A 609 -11.30 8.57 -10.54
N TRP A 610 -11.29 7.24 -10.54
CA TRP A 610 -12.51 6.44 -10.43
C TRP A 610 -13.20 6.71 -9.09
N ASN A 611 -14.53 6.69 -9.04
CA ASN A 611 -15.33 6.99 -7.83
C ASN A 611 -15.19 5.92 -6.72
N GLY A 612 -14.33 4.92 -6.92
CA GLY A 612 -14.10 3.79 -6.03
C GLY A 612 -13.48 2.59 -6.77
N PRO A 613 -13.10 1.52 -6.06
CA PRO A 613 -12.57 0.30 -6.66
C PRO A 613 -13.58 -0.39 -7.59
N ASP A 614 -14.89 -0.22 -7.34
CA ASP A 614 -15.98 -0.83 -8.09
C ASP A 614 -16.63 0.10 -9.13
N ASP A 615 -15.98 1.21 -9.54
CA ASP A 615 -16.56 2.14 -10.51
C ASP A 615 -16.92 1.39 -11.81
N PRO A 616 -18.20 1.41 -12.24
CA PRO A 616 -18.68 0.67 -13.40
C PRO A 616 -18.11 1.20 -14.73
N ASP A 617 -17.61 2.45 -14.76
CA ASP A 617 -16.98 3.05 -15.94
C ASP A 617 -15.56 2.53 -16.15
N ASN A 618 -14.93 1.95 -15.13
CA ASN A 618 -13.62 1.30 -15.27
C ASN A 618 -13.77 0.00 -16.09
N PRO A 619 -13.09 -0.14 -17.24
CA PRO A 619 -13.18 -1.33 -18.08
C PRO A 619 -12.79 -2.64 -17.36
N LYS A 620 -11.97 -2.54 -16.31
CA LYS A 620 -11.63 -3.67 -15.45
C LYS A 620 -12.80 -4.20 -14.61
N ASN A 621 -13.85 -3.40 -14.41
CA ASN A 621 -15.03 -3.77 -13.62
C ASN A 621 -16.23 -4.15 -14.49
N TRP A 622 -16.10 -4.12 -15.81
CA TRP A 622 -17.18 -4.50 -16.72
C TRP A 622 -17.64 -5.95 -16.51
N PRO A 623 -18.93 -6.25 -16.78
CA PRO A 623 -19.44 -7.61 -16.78
C PRO A 623 -18.63 -8.50 -17.74
N MET A 624 -18.38 -9.75 -17.34
CA MET A 624 -17.56 -10.68 -18.12
C MET A 624 -18.06 -10.86 -19.56
N ARG A 625 -19.38 -10.81 -19.78
CA ARG A 625 -19.99 -10.85 -21.14
C ARG A 625 -19.52 -9.70 -22.03
N LYS A 626 -19.43 -8.49 -21.48
CA LYS A 626 -18.99 -7.28 -22.20
C LYS A 626 -17.50 -7.35 -22.53
N LYS A 627 -16.68 -7.82 -21.59
CA LYS A 627 -15.24 -8.04 -21.80
C LYS A 627 -14.98 -9.07 -22.90
N TRP A 628 -15.69 -10.20 -22.88
CA TRP A 628 -15.57 -11.24 -23.92
C TRP A 628 -16.06 -10.77 -25.28
N ALA A 629 -17.15 -9.98 -25.35
CA ALA A 629 -17.60 -9.39 -26.61
C ALA A 629 -16.52 -8.52 -27.25
N ALA A 630 -15.83 -7.68 -26.46
CA ALA A 630 -14.70 -6.89 -26.94
C ALA A 630 -13.52 -7.77 -27.42
N VAL A 631 -13.13 -8.80 -26.65
CA VAL A 631 -12.04 -9.72 -27.02
C VAL A 631 -12.33 -10.47 -28.31
N VAL A 632 -13.53 -11.06 -28.45
CA VAL A 632 -13.91 -11.82 -29.65
C VAL A 632 -13.89 -10.90 -30.86
N THR A 633 -14.45 -9.69 -30.73
CA THR A 633 -14.51 -8.73 -31.84
C THR A 633 -13.12 -8.27 -32.29
N VAL A 634 -12.23 -7.91 -31.35
CA VAL A 634 -10.84 -7.57 -31.68
C VAL A 634 -10.10 -8.77 -32.27
N SER A 635 -10.36 -9.99 -31.77
CA SER A 635 -9.76 -11.20 -32.34
C SER A 635 -10.21 -11.46 -33.78
N CYS A 636 -11.47 -11.17 -34.11
CA CYS A 636 -11.99 -11.23 -35.48
C CYS A 636 -11.32 -10.19 -36.40
N PHE A 637 -11.14 -8.94 -35.94
CA PHE A 637 -10.34 -7.94 -36.69
C PHE A 637 -8.89 -8.41 -36.90
N THR A 638 -8.30 -9.04 -35.90
CA THR A 638 -6.95 -9.59 -36.01
C THR A 638 -6.88 -10.83 -36.90
N PHE A 639 -7.97 -11.59 -37.03
CA PHE A 639 -8.06 -12.80 -37.86
C PHE A 639 -8.20 -12.47 -39.35
N ILE A 640 -9.06 -11.51 -39.71
CA ILE A 640 -9.39 -11.24 -41.12
C ILE A 640 -8.18 -10.74 -41.91
N SER A 641 -7.28 -9.97 -41.28
CA SER A 641 -6.17 -9.37 -42.00
C SER A 641 -5.10 -10.38 -42.47
N PRO A 642 -4.59 -11.33 -41.64
CA PRO A 642 -3.71 -12.40 -42.10
C PRO A 642 -4.38 -13.41 -43.06
N VAL A 643 -5.69 -13.62 -42.96
CA VAL A 643 -6.45 -14.39 -43.97
C VAL A 643 -6.33 -13.66 -45.31
N SER A 644 -6.68 -12.37 -45.34
CA SER A 644 -6.66 -11.55 -46.55
C SER A 644 -5.27 -11.38 -47.18
N SER A 645 -4.20 -11.40 -46.38
CA SER A 645 -2.83 -11.28 -46.89
C SER A 645 -2.41 -12.51 -47.70
N SER A 646 -2.74 -13.71 -47.20
CA SER A 646 -2.31 -15.00 -47.73
C SER A 646 -3.27 -15.60 -48.75
N MET A 647 -4.56 -15.25 -48.69
CA MET A 647 -5.61 -15.79 -49.58
C MET A 647 -5.39 -15.51 -51.07
N VAL A 648 -4.51 -14.56 -51.40
CA VAL A 648 -4.14 -14.23 -52.79
C VAL A 648 -3.15 -15.23 -53.39
N ALA A 649 -2.41 -16.00 -52.58
CA ALA A 649 -1.33 -16.88 -53.06
C ALA A 649 -1.80 -17.87 -54.16
N PRO A 650 -2.91 -18.62 -54.00
CA PRO A 650 -3.38 -19.53 -55.05
C PRO A 650 -3.94 -18.82 -56.29
N ALA A 651 -4.43 -17.59 -56.13
CA ALA A 651 -5.01 -16.79 -57.20
C ALA A 651 -3.97 -15.96 -57.98
N LEU A 652 -2.70 -16.00 -57.57
CA LEU A 652 -1.67 -15.08 -58.04
C LEU A 652 -1.41 -15.20 -59.54
N SER A 653 -1.39 -16.43 -60.07
CA SER A 653 -1.26 -16.70 -61.50
C SER A 653 -2.43 -16.13 -62.31
N SER A 654 -3.65 -16.28 -61.80
CA SER A 654 -4.87 -15.75 -62.43
C SER A 654 -4.91 -14.21 -62.43
N ILE A 655 -4.45 -13.58 -61.35
CA ILE A 655 -4.34 -12.12 -61.24
C ILE A 655 -3.31 -11.59 -62.24
N SER A 656 -2.15 -12.24 -62.33
CA SER A 656 -1.08 -11.82 -63.24
C SER A 656 -1.47 -11.96 -64.70
N ALA A 657 -2.24 -13.00 -65.06
CA ALA A 657 -2.80 -13.15 -66.40
C ALA A 657 -3.79 -12.03 -66.75
N ASP A 658 -4.76 -11.74 -65.88
CA ASP A 658 -5.82 -10.75 -66.13
C ASP A 658 -5.29 -9.29 -66.13
N LEU A 659 -4.34 -8.98 -65.24
CA LEU A 659 -3.73 -7.65 -65.13
C LEU A 659 -2.49 -7.45 -66.03
N HIS A 660 -2.18 -8.40 -66.91
CA HIS A 660 -1.06 -8.36 -67.85
C HIS A 660 0.29 -8.11 -67.14
N ILE A 661 0.54 -8.82 -66.04
CA ILE A 661 1.79 -8.76 -65.27
C ILE A 661 2.75 -9.81 -65.84
N THR A 662 3.72 -9.36 -66.65
CA THR A 662 4.73 -10.23 -67.27
C THR A 662 5.97 -10.45 -66.40
N ASP A 663 6.14 -9.65 -65.35
CA ASP A 663 7.30 -9.69 -64.45
C ASP A 663 6.95 -10.47 -63.17
N GLU A 664 7.68 -11.55 -62.91
CA GLU A 664 7.47 -12.41 -61.74
C GLU A 664 7.68 -11.68 -60.41
N VAL A 665 8.57 -10.68 -60.36
CA VAL A 665 8.77 -9.84 -59.17
C VAL A 665 7.53 -8.99 -58.91
N ILE A 666 6.93 -8.41 -59.95
CA ILE A 666 5.71 -7.60 -59.82
C ILE A 666 4.51 -8.50 -59.42
N SER A 667 4.49 -9.74 -59.89
CA SER A 667 3.52 -10.75 -59.44
C SER A 667 3.66 -10.98 -57.93
N GLN A 668 4.85 -11.35 -57.44
CA GLN A 668 5.09 -11.58 -56.00
C GLN A 668 4.89 -10.32 -55.15
N LEU A 669 5.19 -9.13 -55.71
CA LEU A 669 4.93 -7.83 -55.08
C LEU A 669 3.45 -7.63 -54.78
N THR A 670 2.56 -8.12 -55.65
CA THR A 670 1.12 -8.07 -55.41
C THR A 670 0.75 -8.80 -54.12
N LEU A 671 1.38 -9.94 -53.81
CA LEU A 671 1.15 -10.63 -52.54
C LEU A 671 1.82 -9.90 -51.36
N SER A 672 3.12 -9.59 -51.50
CA SER A 672 3.98 -9.23 -50.37
C SER A 672 3.87 -7.76 -49.94
N VAL A 673 3.42 -6.84 -50.81
CA VAL A 673 3.24 -5.40 -50.48
C VAL A 673 2.28 -5.16 -49.31
N PHE A 674 1.31 -6.06 -49.11
CA PHE A 674 0.41 -6.02 -47.96
C PHE A 674 1.19 -6.13 -46.63
N ILE A 675 2.25 -6.94 -46.61
CA ILE A 675 3.11 -7.16 -45.43
C ILE A 675 4.11 -6.00 -45.24
N LEU A 676 4.52 -5.31 -46.31
CA LEU A 676 5.30 -4.08 -46.17
C LEU A 676 4.54 -3.03 -45.34
N ALA A 677 3.22 -2.93 -45.54
CA ALA A 677 2.40 -2.04 -44.76
C ALA A 677 2.33 -2.41 -43.27
N TYR A 678 2.52 -3.69 -42.90
CA TYR A 678 2.66 -4.12 -41.50
C TYR A 678 3.96 -3.64 -40.84
N ALA A 679 5.00 -3.31 -41.62
CA ALA A 679 6.21 -2.69 -41.07
C ALA A 679 5.96 -1.24 -40.64
N VAL A 680 5.07 -0.54 -41.35
CA VAL A 680 4.81 0.89 -41.17
C VAL A 680 3.65 1.14 -40.22
N GLY A 681 2.50 0.48 -40.43
CA GLY A 681 1.25 0.79 -39.76
C GLY A 681 1.30 0.78 -38.22
N PRO A 682 1.81 -0.27 -37.57
CA PRO A 682 1.92 -0.35 -36.11
C PRO A 682 2.72 0.80 -35.47
N LEU A 683 3.70 1.37 -36.19
CA LEU A 683 4.52 2.48 -35.69
C LEU A 683 3.72 3.77 -35.51
N PHE A 684 2.63 3.95 -36.27
CA PHE A 684 1.75 5.12 -36.18
C PHE A 684 0.45 4.80 -35.44
N LEU A 685 -0.20 3.70 -35.79
CA LEU A 685 -1.53 3.34 -35.30
C LEU A 685 -1.52 2.98 -33.81
N GLY A 686 -0.44 2.37 -33.30
CA GLY A 686 -0.27 2.10 -31.87
C GLY A 686 -0.31 3.38 -31.02
N PRO A 687 0.61 4.34 -31.24
CA PRO A 687 0.63 5.62 -30.53
C PRO A 687 -0.64 6.46 -30.73
N LEU A 688 -1.19 6.49 -31.95
CA LEU A 688 -2.45 7.19 -32.22
C LEU A 688 -3.60 6.65 -31.35
N SER A 689 -3.62 5.34 -31.08
CA SER A 689 -4.64 4.73 -30.22
C SER A 689 -4.52 5.12 -28.74
N GLU A 690 -3.35 5.59 -28.30
CA GLU A 690 -3.14 6.14 -26.96
C GLU A 690 -3.55 7.61 -26.87
N ILE A 691 -3.61 8.32 -28.01
CA ILE A 691 -3.99 9.74 -28.06
C ILE A 691 -5.48 9.91 -28.30
N TYR A 692 -6.04 9.15 -29.25
CA TYR A 692 -7.42 9.30 -29.70
C TYR A 692 -8.37 8.23 -29.12
N GLY A 693 -7.83 7.20 -28.46
CA GLY A 693 -8.58 6.07 -27.93
C GLY A 693 -8.45 4.81 -28.79
N ARG A 694 -8.63 3.64 -28.15
CA ARG A 694 -8.35 2.33 -28.77
C ARG A 694 -9.37 2.01 -29.84
N VAL A 695 -10.65 2.29 -29.57
CA VAL A 695 -11.75 1.89 -30.45
C VAL A 695 -11.79 2.74 -31.71
N ILE A 696 -11.63 4.05 -31.61
CA ILE A 696 -11.70 4.94 -32.79
C ILE A 696 -10.63 4.55 -33.81
N VAL A 697 -9.39 4.32 -33.36
CA VAL A 697 -8.28 3.96 -34.25
C VAL A 697 -8.47 2.57 -34.84
N LEU A 698 -8.93 1.59 -34.06
CA LEU A 698 -9.26 0.25 -34.58
C LEU A 698 -10.33 0.29 -35.66
N GLN A 699 -11.42 1.03 -35.43
CA GLN A 699 -12.54 1.12 -36.36
C GLN A 699 -12.16 1.83 -37.65
N LEU A 700 -11.43 2.95 -37.56
CA LEU A 700 -10.99 3.69 -38.75
C LEU A 700 -9.96 2.89 -39.56
N ALA A 701 -9.07 2.17 -38.89
CA ALA A 701 -8.10 1.32 -39.57
C ALA A 701 -8.76 0.11 -40.25
N ASN A 702 -9.76 -0.50 -39.61
CA ASN A 702 -10.51 -1.59 -40.23
C ASN A 702 -11.36 -1.10 -41.41
N LEU A 703 -11.99 0.07 -41.30
CA LEU A 703 -12.68 0.72 -42.42
C LEU A 703 -11.73 1.03 -43.59
N LEU A 704 -10.51 1.48 -43.29
CA LEU A 704 -9.47 1.68 -44.30
C LEU A 704 -9.14 0.35 -45.01
N TYR A 705 -8.97 -0.73 -44.25
CA TYR A 705 -8.81 -2.07 -44.81
C TYR A 705 -9.98 -2.45 -45.72
N LEU A 706 -11.22 -2.32 -45.25
CA LEU A 706 -12.43 -2.67 -46.00
C LEU A 706 -12.49 -1.97 -47.37
N VAL A 707 -12.35 -0.64 -47.37
CA VAL A 707 -12.44 0.19 -48.58
C VAL A 707 -11.37 -0.19 -49.60
N PHE A 708 -10.13 -0.33 -49.16
CA PHE A 708 -9.03 -0.63 -50.05
C PHE A 708 -8.99 -2.11 -50.46
N ASN A 709 -9.52 -3.02 -49.66
CA ASN A 709 -9.69 -4.42 -50.04
C ASN A 709 -10.76 -4.57 -51.14
N ILE A 710 -11.88 -3.84 -51.06
CA ILE A 710 -12.83 -3.72 -52.18
C ILE A 710 -12.14 -3.12 -53.41
N GLY A 711 -11.30 -2.10 -53.21
CA GLY A 711 -10.42 -1.50 -54.22
C GLY A 711 -9.58 -2.52 -54.99
N CYS A 712 -9.07 -3.55 -54.30
CA CYS A 712 -8.31 -4.62 -54.95
C CYS A 712 -9.19 -5.46 -55.88
N GLY A 713 -10.43 -5.77 -55.51
CA GLY A 713 -11.37 -6.52 -56.35
C GLY A 713 -11.81 -5.77 -57.61
N VAL A 714 -11.90 -4.44 -57.55
CA VAL A 714 -12.27 -3.59 -58.70
C VAL A 714 -11.06 -3.14 -59.54
N SER A 715 -9.84 -3.45 -59.12
CA SER A 715 -8.62 -3.00 -59.79
C SER A 715 -8.53 -3.56 -61.22
N GLN A 716 -8.17 -2.68 -62.17
CA GLN A 716 -8.01 -3.02 -63.58
C GLN A 716 -6.55 -2.94 -64.04
N THR A 717 -5.66 -2.42 -63.19
CA THR A 717 -4.23 -2.28 -63.50
C THR A 717 -3.36 -2.79 -62.34
N LYS A 718 -2.14 -3.22 -62.67
CA LYS A 718 -1.15 -3.65 -61.66
C LYS A 718 -0.83 -2.58 -60.62
N VAL A 719 -0.79 -1.30 -61.01
CA VAL A 719 -0.51 -0.19 -60.10
C VAL A 719 -1.65 0.02 -59.12
N GLN A 720 -2.91 0.02 -59.60
CA GLN A 720 -4.09 0.11 -58.72
C GLN A 720 -4.12 -1.03 -57.72
N MET A 721 -3.85 -2.27 -58.17
CA MET A 721 -3.78 -3.45 -57.31
C MET A 721 -2.73 -3.29 -56.19
N ILE A 722 -1.50 -2.91 -56.54
CA ILE A 722 -0.40 -2.76 -55.57
C ILE A 722 -0.71 -1.65 -54.56
N VAL A 723 -1.19 -0.48 -55.02
CA VAL A 723 -1.52 0.65 -54.15
C VAL A 723 -2.68 0.29 -53.20
N CYS A 724 -3.75 -0.31 -53.73
CA CYS A 724 -4.88 -0.74 -52.92
C CYS A 724 -4.45 -1.78 -51.88
N ARG A 725 -3.61 -2.76 -52.25
CA ARG A 725 -3.10 -3.75 -51.30
C ARG A 725 -2.21 -3.17 -50.22
N PHE A 726 -1.40 -2.15 -50.53
CA PHE A 726 -0.59 -1.46 -49.51
C PHE A 726 -1.50 -0.78 -48.46
N PHE A 727 -2.49 -0.01 -48.90
CA PHE A 727 -3.40 0.67 -47.97
C PHE A 727 -4.33 -0.29 -47.21
N ALA A 728 -4.74 -1.39 -47.85
CA ALA A 728 -5.46 -2.47 -47.17
C ALA A 728 -4.59 -3.08 -46.05
N GLY A 729 -3.32 -3.38 -46.34
CA GLY A 729 -2.37 -3.87 -45.35
C GLY A 729 -2.11 -2.87 -44.22
N LEU A 730 -2.10 -1.57 -44.52
CA LEU A 730 -1.90 -0.52 -43.51
C LEU A 730 -3.04 -0.54 -42.49
N GLY A 731 -4.29 -0.58 -42.97
CA GLY A 731 -5.48 -0.70 -42.12
C GLY A 731 -5.51 -2.02 -41.32
N GLY A 732 -5.24 -3.14 -42.00
CA GLY A 732 -5.25 -4.48 -41.40
C GLY A 732 -4.15 -4.74 -40.37
N SER A 733 -3.14 -3.87 -40.29
CA SER A 733 -2.06 -3.96 -39.29
C SER A 733 -2.44 -3.47 -37.89
N ALA A 734 -3.46 -2.61 -37.77
CA ALA A 734 -3.82 -1.95 -36.51
C ALA A 734 -4.27 -2.92 -35.41
N PRO A 735 -5.12 -3.93 -35.70
CA PRO A 735 -5.56 -4.90 -34.70
C PRO A 735 -4.40 -5.66 -34.05
N LEU A 736 -3.35 -5.97 -34.81
CA LEU A 736 -2.14 -6.65 -34.30
C LEU A 736 -1.39 -5.82 -33.25
N ALA A 737 -1.38 -4.49 -33.39
CA ALA A 737 -0.68 -3.56 -32.51
C ALA A 737 -1.53 -3.15 -31.30
N ILE A 738 -2.81 -2.88 -31.53
CA ILE A 738 -3.72 -2.29 -30.54
C ILE A 738 -4.42 -3.37 -29.71
N GLY A 739 -4.64 -4.57 -30.27
CA GLY A 739 -5.44 -5.62 -29.64
C GLY A 739 -4.89 -6.07 -28.28
N GLY A 740 -3.57 -6.20 -28.15
CA GLY A 740 -2.94 -6.49 -26.85
C GLY A 740 -3.22 -5.41 -25.79
N GLY A 741 -3.30 -4.14 -26.21
CA GLY A 741 -3.67 -3.01 -25.35
C GLY A 741 -5.11 -3.12 -24.85
N VAL A 742 -6.06 -3.41 -25.74
CA VAL A 742 -7.48 -3.61 -25.39
C VAL A 742 -7.66 -4.72 -24.34
N LEU A 743 -6.92 -5.82 -24.49
CA LEU A 743 -6.93 -6.93 -23.52
C LEU A 743 -6.37 -6.51 -22.16
N SER A 744 -5.28 -5.74 -22.14
CA SER A 744 -4.66 -5.22 -20.91
C SER A 744 -5.58 -4.25 -20.17
N ASP A 745 -6.32 -3.44 -20.91
CA ASP A 745 -7.25 -2.44 -20.38
C ASP A 745 -8.48 -3.09 -19.71
N CYS A 746 -8.98 -4.22 -20.24
CA CYS A 746 -10.20 -4.88 -19.75
C CYS A 746 -9.98 -5.95 -18.66
N PHE A 747 -8.82 -6.63 -18.65
CA PHE A 747 -8.58 -7.78 -17.76
C PHE A 747 -7.49 -7.48 -16.72
N LYS A 748 -7.73 -7.90 -15.47
CA LYS A 748 -6.71 -7.92 -14.41
C LYS A 748 -5.63 -8.95 -14.74
N PRO A 749 -4.36 -8.78 -14.30
CA PRO A 749 -3.23 -9.64 -14.67
C PRO A 749 -3.49 -11.15 -14.54
N GLU A 750 -4.23 -11.56 -13.50
CA GLU A 750 -4.55 -12.95 -13.17
C GLU A 750 -5.52 -13.58 -14.17
N GLN A 751 -6.35 -12.76 -14.83
CA GLN A 751 -7.39 -13.20 -15.77
C GLN A 751 -6.94 -13.14 -17.24
N ARG A 752 -5.81 -12.48 -17.53
CA ARG A 752 -5.34 -12.20 -18.90
C ARG A 752 -4.94 -13.45 -19.69
N GLY A 753 -4.56 -14.54 -19.03
CA GLY A 753 -4.05 -15.74 -19.71
C GLY A 753 -5.03 -16.31 -20.74
N LYS A 754 -6.32 -16.43 -20.40
CA LYS A 754 -7.35 -16.98 -21.31
C LYS A 754 -7.67 -16.03 -22.47
N SER A 755 -7.75 -14.72 -22.21
CA SER A 755 -8.05 -13.73 -23.25
C SER A 755 -6.89 -13.61 -24.25
N VAL A 756 -5.65 -13.59 -23.79
CA VAL A 756 -4.46 -13.54 -24.64
C VAL A 756 -4.34 -14.80 -25.51
N ALA A 757 -4.66 -15.98 -24.97
CA ALA A 757 -4.65 -17.22 -25.74
C ALA A 757 -5.64 -17.18 -26.92
N ILE A 758 -6.89 -16.75 -26.68
CA ILE A 758 -7.91 -16.65 -27.73
C ILE A 758 -7.54 -15.62 -28.79
N TYR A 759 -7.08 -14.43 -28.37
CA TYR A 759 -6.61 -13.40 -29.30
C TYR A 759 -5.42 -13.87 -30.14
N SER A 760 -4.47 -14.60 -29.55
CA SER A 760 -3.24 -15.04 -30.23
C SER A 760 -3.48 -16.20 -31.22
N LEU A 761 -4.62 -16.91 -31.14
CA LEU A 761 -4.99 -17.95 -32.11
C LEU A 761 -5.38 -17.35 -33.47
N ALA A 762 -5.91 -16.13 -33.51
CA ALA A 762 -6.39 -15.50 -34.73
C ALA A 762 -5.27 -15.28 -35.78
N PRO A 763 -4.13 -14.64 -35.45
CA PRO A 763 -3.01 -14.52 -36.39
C PRO A 763 -2.42 -15.85 -36.85
N LEU A 764 -2.52 -16.88 -36.01
CA LEU A 764 -1.92 -18.20 -36.26
C LEU A 764 -2.64 -18.95 -37.38
N LEU A 765 -3.97 -18.95 -37.35
CA LEU A 765 -4.80 -19.71 -38.28
C LEU A 765 -4.97 -19.00 -39.62
N GLY A 766 -4.88 -17.66 -39.64
CA GLY A 766 -5.14 -16.87 -40.85
C GLY A 766 -4.33 -17.28 -42.07
N PRO A 767 -2.99 -17.41 -41.99
CA PRO A 767 -2.13 -17.84 -43.10
C PRO A 767 -2.41 -19.25 -43.67
N ALA A 768 -3.14 -20.10 -42.94
CA ALA A 768 -3.56 -21.42 -43.42
C ALA A 768 -4.99 -21.39 -43.99
N VAL A 769 -5.92 -20.74 -43.30
CA VAL A 769 -7.33 -20.64 -43.74
C VAL A 769 -7.45 -19.80 -45.01
N GLY A 770 -6.66 -18.74 -45.15
CA GLY A 770 -6.64 -17.86 -46.31
C GLY A 770 -6.45 -18.66 -47.61
N PRO A 771 -5.29 -19.26 -47.88
CA PRO A 771 -5.04 -19.94 -49.14
C PRO A 771 -6.02 -21.09 -49.44
N ILE A 772 -6.53 -21.80 -48.43
CA ILE A 772 -7.57 -22.83 -48.64
C ILE A 772 -8.83 -22.20 -49.23
N ALA A 773 -9.37 -21.15 -48.59
CA ALA A 773 -10.55 -20.45 -49.09
C ALA A 773 -10.27 -19.79 -50.46
N GLY A 774 -9.10 -19.17 -50.60
CA GLY A 774 -8.67 -18.51 -51.83
C GLY A 774 -8.57 -19.44 -53.03
N GLY A 775 -8.06 -20.67 -52.82
CA GLY A 775 -7.95 -21.69 -53.86
C GLY A 775 -9.32 -22.09 -54.43
N PHE A 776 -10.27 -22.46 -53.56
CA PHE A 776 -11.62 -22.84 -53.99
C PHE A 776 -12.42 -21.67 -54.56
N ILE A 777 -12.28 -20.46 -54.02
CA ILE A 777 -12.96 -19.28 -54.56
C ILE A 777 -12.39 -18.94 -55.95
N ALA A 778 -11.08 -18.91 -56.11
CA ALA A 778 -10.44 -18.59 -57.38
C ALA A 778 -10.71 -19.64 -58.47
N GLU A 779 -10.78 -20.92 -58.09
CA GLU A 779 -11.08 -22.02 -59.03
C GLU A 779 -12.54 -22.01 -59.51
N ASN A 780 -13.50 -21.79 -58.60
CA ASN A 780 -14.93 -21.90 -58.93
C ASN A 780 -15.56 -20.58 -59.40
N THR A 781 -14.87 -19.44 -59.26
CA THR A 781 -15.41 -18.12 -59.62
C THR A 781 -14.39 -17.27 -60.39
N THR A 782 -14.01 -16.10 -59.87
CA THR A 782 -12.94 -15.26 -60.39
C THR A 782 -12.03 -14.83 -59.25
N TRP A 783 -10.78 -14.49 -59.55
CA TRP A 783 -9.85 -13.97 -58.53
C TRP A 783 -10.40 -12.73 -57.81
N ARG A 784 -11.31 -11.96 -58.42
CA ARG A 784 -11.92 -10.77 -57.79
C ARG A 784 -12.77 -11.12 -56.57
N TRP A 785 -13.43 -12.29 -56.58
CA TRP A 785 -14.25 -12.76 -55.46
C TRP A 785 -13.44 -13.09 -54.22
N VAL A 786 -12.13 -13.34 -54.34
CA VAL A 786 -11.19 -13.43 -53.21
C VAL A 786 -11.26 -12.14 -52.38
N PHE A 787 -11.28 -10.98 -53.04
CA PHE A 787 -11.38 -9.69 -52.36
C PHE A 787 -12.80 -9.40 -51.86
N TYR A 788 -13.82 -9.68 -52.67
CA TYR A 788 -15.20 -9.43 -52.25
C TYR A 788 -15.64 -10.31 -51.07
N ALA A 789 -15.24 -11.58 -51.05
CA ALA A 789 -15.58 -12.49 -49.95
C ALA A 789 -14.94 -12.04 -48.62
N THR A 790 -13.66 -11.65 -48.64
CA THR A 790 -12.99 -11.09 -47.44
C THR A 790 -13.61 -9.75 -47.02
N SER A 791 -13.99 -8.89 -47.97
CA SER A 791 -14.67 -7.63 -47.66
C SER A 791 -16.08 -7.81 -47.08
N ILE A 792 -16.84 -8.82 -47.52
CA ILE A 792 -18.16 -9.13 -46.92
C ILE A 792 -17.97 -9.63 -45.49
N ALA A 793 -17.04 -10.56 -45.27
CA ALA A 793 -16.72 -11.07 -43.94
C ALA A 793 -16.25 -9.94 -43.01
N ASP A 794 -15.37 -9.07 -43.50
CA ASP A 794 -14.90 -7.90 -42.77
C ASP A 794 -16.02 -6.90 -42.49
N GLY A 795 -16.92 -6.64 -43.45
CA GLY A 795 -18.08 -5.79 -43.25
C GLY A 795 -18.98 -6.25 -42.09
N VAL A 796 -19.18 -7.57 -41.95
CA VAL A 796 -19.90 -8.15 -40.81
C VAL A 796 -19.14 -7.90 -39.50
N ILE A 797 -17.82 -8.10 -39.49
CA ILE A 797 -16.97 -7.87 -38.30
C ILE A 797 -16.95 -6.38 -37.95
N GLN A 798 -16.91 -5.49 -38.94
CA GLN A 798 -16.95 -4.03 -38.80
C GLN A 798 -18.25 -3.57 -38.15
N VAL A 799 -19.39 -4.09 -38.61
CA VAL A 799 -20.70 -3.81 -38.00
C VAL A 799 -20.76 -4.33 -36.56
N ALA A 800 -20.30 -5.55 -36.30
CA ALA A 800 -20.21 -6.10 -34.95
C ALA A 800 -19.32 -5.21 -34.05
N GLY A 801 -18.20 -4.72 -34.60
CA GLY A 801 -17.32 -3.74 -33.98
C GLY A 801 -18.06 -2.53 -33.44
N LEU A 802 -18.94 -1.92 -34.23
CA LEU A 802 -19.65 -0.69 -33.85
C LEU A 802 -20.55 -0.88 -32.61
N PHE A 803 -21.07 -2.09 -32.40
CA PHE A 803 -21.93 -2.40 -31.26
C PHE A 803 -21.18 -2.94 -30.05
N PHE A 804 -20.16 -3.79 -30.27
CA PHE A 804 -19.48 -4.52 -29.19
C PHE A 804 -18.21 -3.85 -28.68
N LEU A 805 -17.57 -2.96 -29.44
CA LEU A 805 -16.38 -2.24 -28.99
C LEU A 805 -16.75 -0.91 -28.34
N GLN A 806 -16.54 -0.85 -27.03
CA GLN A 806 -16.58 0.40 -26.26
C GLN A 806 -15.17 0.82 -25.88
N GLU A 807 -14.97 2.13 -25.70
CA GLU A 807 -13.64 2.65 -25.36
C GLU A 807 -13.10 1.98 -24.10
N THR A 808 -11.90 1.40 -24.20
CA THR A 808 -11.25 0.66 -23.12
C THR A 808 -10.13 1.46 -22.48
N TYR A 809 -9.65 2.52 -23.13
CA TYR A 809 -8.48 3.24 -22.64
C TYR A 809 -8.85 4.21 -21.51
N ALA A 810 -8.43 3.87 -20.29
CA ALA A 810 -8.72 4.61 -19.07
C ALA A 810 -8.43 6.14 -19.18
N PRO A 811 -7.28 6.59 -19.71
CA PRO A 811 -7.01 8.03 -19.83
C PRO A 811 -8.03 8.79 -20.69
N ILE A 812 -8.58 8.18 -21.74
CA ILE A 812 -9.58 8.82 -22.60
C ILE A 812 -10.96 8.82 -21.96
N ILE A 813 -11.31 7.76 -21.21
CA ILE A 813 -12.55 7.70 -20.44
C ILE A 813 -12.55 8.81 -19.37
N LEU A 814 -11.47 8.92 -18.61
CA LEU A 814 -11.29 9.96 -17.61
C LEU A 814 -11.25 11.36 -18.25
N LYS A 815 -10.65 11.52 -19.43
CA LYS A 815 -10.66 12.80 -20.17
C LYS A 815 -12.09 13.22 -20.55
N ARG A 816 -12.92 12.28 -21.02
CA ARG A 816 -14.34 12.55 -21.30
C ARG A 816 -15.11 12.90 -20.03
N ARG A 817 -14.82 12.24 -18.91
CA ARG A 817 -15.42 12.55 -17.61
C ARG A 817 -15.02 13.95 -17.14
N ALA A 818 -13.74 14.30 -17.19
CA ALA A 818 -13.27 15.65 -16.87
C ALA A 818 -13.93 16.71 -17.77
N GLN A 819 -14.07 16.45 -19.08
CA GLN A 819 -14.78 17.36 -19.99
C GLN A 819 -16.27 17.51 -19.69
N LYS A 820 -16.94 16.42 -19.26
CA LYS A 820 -18.34 16.46 -18.83
C LYS A 820 -18.47 17.27 -17.54
N LEU A 821 -17.59 17.05 -16.57
CA LEU A 821 -17.52 17.81 -15.33
C LEU A 821 -17.28 19.31 -15.61
N ARG A 822 -16.29 19.68 -16.44
CA ARG A 822 -16.03 21.07 -16.87
C ARG A 822 -17.31 21.76 -17.40
N LYS A 823 -18.14 21.03 -18.14
CA LYS A 823 -19.40 21.55 -18.70
C LYS A 823 -20.50 21.69 -17.66
N GLU A 824 -20.55 20.80 -16.67
CA GLU A 824 -21.58 20.78 -15.63
C GLU A 824 -21.30 21.77 -14.49
N THR A 825 -20.03 21.98 -14.13
CA THR A 825 -19.61 22.87 -13.03
C THR A 825 -19.18 24.27 -13.49
N ALA A 826 -19.10 24.53 -14.81
CA ALA A 826 -18.57 25.77 -15.40
C ALA A 826 -17.14 26.15 -14.96
N ASP A 827 -16.41 25.19 -14.39
CA ASP A 827 -15.02 25.33 -13.97
C ASP A 827 -14.10 24.73 -15.03
N THR A 828 -13.23 25.56 -15.59
CA THR A 828 -12.32 25.18 -16.68
C THR A 828 -11.13 24.32 -16.22
N ASP A 829 -10.92 24.17 -14.91
CA ASP A 829 -9.65 23.70 -14.35
C ASP A 829 -9.61 22.20 -14.05
N TYR A 830 -10.72 21.46 -14.20
CA TYR A 830 -10.74 20.00 -14.07
C TYR A 830 -9.85 19.32 -15.12
N GLN A 831 -8.61 18.93 -14.82
CA GLN A 831 -7.69 18.28 -15.77
C GLN A 831 -7.37 16.84 -15.38
N THR A 832 -7.19 15.96 -16.38
CA THR A 832 -6.70 14.60 -16.16
C THR A 832 -5.16 14.55 -16.09
N GLU A 833 -4.60 13.52 -15.45
CA GLU A 833 -3.14 13.27 -15.39
C GLU A 833 -2.47 13.35 -16.78
N PHE A 834 -3.16 12.84 -17.81
CA PHE A 834 -2.68 12.83 -19.19
C PHE A 834 -2.70 14.23 -19.84
N GLU A 835 -3.66 15.10 -19.49
CA GLU A 835 -3.71 16.48 -19.99
C GLU A 835 -2.64 17.37 -19.32
N ARG A 836 -2.30 17.12 -18.05
CA ARG A 836 -1.26 17.85 -17.31
C ARG A 836 0.16 17.58 -17.81
N GLN A 837 0.44 16.39 -18.35
CA GLN A 837 1.77 16.06 -18.90
C GLN A 837 2.18 16.98 -20.07
N ASN A 838 1.25 17.77 -20.64
CA ASN A 838 1.50 18.79 -21.68
C ASN A 838 2.34 18.30 -22.87
N LYS A 839 2.38 16.98 -23.10
CA LYS A 839 3.11 16.39 -24.20
C LYS A 839 2.36 16.72 -25.47
N THR A 840 2.97 17.56 -26.31
CA THR A 840 2.41 17.88 -27.62
C THR A 840 2.31 16.62 -28.47
N PHE A 841 1.34 16.59 -29.40
CA PHE A 841 1.18 15.50 -30.38
C PHE A 841 2.51 15.11 -31.03
N GLY A 842 3.32 16.12 -31.40
CA GLY A 842 4.65 15.93 -31.97
C GLY A 842 5.64 15.23 -31.03
N GLN A 843 5.62 15.51 -29.73
CA GLN A 843 6.51 14.86 -28.76
C GLN A 843 6.15 13.40 -28.51
N ILE A 844 4.85 13.07 -28.40
CA ILE A 844 4.39 11.68 -28.23
C ILE A 844 4.73 10.85 -29.46
N MET A 845 4.40 11.37 -30.66
CA MET A 845 4.73 10.70 -31.93
C MET A 845 6.23 10.55 -32.14
N ARG A 846 7.02 11.60 -31.84
CA ARG A 846 8.49 11.55 -31.97
C ARG A 846 9.10 10.51 -31.05
N GLY A 847 8.65 10.42 -29.81
CA GLY A 847 9.11 9.41 -28.85
C GLY A 847 8.79 8.00 -29.32
N ALA A 848 7.57 7.76 -29.79
CA ALA A 848 7.12 6.45 -30.25
C ALA A 848 7.78 5.98 -31.56
N LEU A 849 8.05 6.90 -32.50
CA LEU A 849 8.69 6.58 -33.77
C LEU A 849 10.21 6.39 -33.63
N ILE A 850 10.90 7.20 -32.81
CA ILE A 850 12.38 7.14 -32.71
C ILE A 850 12.84 5.96 -31.85
N ARG A 851 12.11 5.63 -30.79
CA ARG A 851 12.58 4.66 -29.78
C ARG A 851 12.80 3.23 -30.33
N PRO A 852 11.91 2.66 -31.18
CA PRO A 852 12.16 1.35 -31.80
C PRO A 852 13.45 1.31 -32.63
N PHE A 853 13.71 2.33 -33.47
CA PHE A 853 14.93 2.38 -34.27
C PHE A 853 16.18 2.61 -33.42
N ARG A 854 16.08 3.38 -32.33
CA ARG A 854 17.19 3.52 -31.37
C ARG A 854 17.50 2.20 -30.68
N LEU A 855 16.48 1.44 -30.26
CA LEU A 855 16.70 0.13 -29.66
C LEU A 855 17.33 -0.83 -30.68
N LEU A 856 16.85 -0.82 -31.93
CA LEU A 856 17.43 -1.62 -33.01
C LEU A 856 18.88 -1.24 -33.31
N SER A 857 19.26 0.04 -33.27
CA SER A 857 20.63 0.47 -33.57
C SER A 857 21.61 0.34 -32.40
N THR A 858 21.13 0.39 -31.16
CA THR A 858 21.99 0.42 -29.96
C THR A 858 22.04 -0.87 -29.17
N GLN A 859 21.05 -1.76 -29.29
CA GLN A 859 20.93 -2.94 -28.42
C GLN A 859 21.26 -4.25 -29.15
N PRO A 860 22.40 -4.91 -28.84
CA PRO A 860 22.82 -6.14 -29.53
C PRO A 860 21.82 -7.30 -29.41
N ILE A 861 21.13 -7.42 -28.28
CA ILE A 861 20.09 -8.44 -28.08
C ILE A 861 18.93 -8.21 -29.06
N VAL A 862 18.44 -6.96 -29.17
CA VAL A 862 17.35 -6.62 -30.10
C VAL A 862 17.77 -6.88 -31.54
N GLN A 863 19.02 -6.57 -31.92
CA GLN A 863 19.55 -6.85 -33.25
C GLN A 863 19.56 -8.35 -33.59
N ALA A 864 20.12 -9.17 -32.70
CA ALA A 864 20.19 -10.62 -32.90
C ALA A 864 18.80 -11.26 -33.00
N LEU A 865 17.88 -10.86 -32.11
CA LEU A 865 16.50 -11.35 -32.11
C LEU A 865 15.72 -10.85 -33.32
N ALA A 866 15.90 -9.58 -33.72
CA ALA A 866 15.26 -9.02 -34.92
C ALA A 866 15.73 -9.72 -36.18
N ALA A 867 17.03 -9.99 -36.32
CA ALA A 867 17.59 -10.70 -37.47
C ALA A 867 17.03 -12.12 -37.58
N TYR A 868 17.01 -12.87 -36.46
CA TYR A 868 16.49 -14.24 -36.47
C TYR A 868 14.97 -14.27 -36.72
N MET A 869 14.21 -13.40 -36.06
CA MET A 869 12.76 -13.29 -36.26
C MET A 869 12.42 -12.86 -37.70
N ALA A 870 13.23 -11.98 -38.30
CA ALA A 870 13.06 -11.57 -39.68
C ALA A 870 13.32 -12.70 -40.67
N TYR A 871 14.35 -13.52 -40.42
CA TYR A 871 14.63 -14.69 -41.24
C TYR A 871 13.49 -15.72 -41.19
N ILE A 872 13.01 -16.07 -39.99
CA ILE A 872 11.89 -16.99 -39.79
C ILE A 872 10.64 -16.48 -40.53
N TYR A 873 10.28 -15.21 -40.32
CA TYR A 873 9.08 -14.65 -40.92
C TYR A 873 9.20 -14.47 -42.45
N GLY A 874 10.38 -14.10 -42.93
CA GLY A 874 10.69 -13.98 -44.36
C GLY A 874 10.57 -15.33 -45.08
N THR A 875 11.21 -16.37 -44.55
CA THR A 875 11.10 -17.73 -45.10
C THR A 875 9.66 -18.23 -45.05
N MET A 876 8.90 -17.90 -44.01
CA MET A 876 7.49 -18.30 -43.90
C MET A 876 6.67 -17.74 -45.07
N TYR A 877 6.82 -16.45 -45.38
CA TYR A 877 6.12 -15.85 -46.52
C TYR A 877 6.64 -16.32 -47.88
N LEU A 878 7.92 -16.64 -47.99
CA LEU A 878 8.51 -17.26 -49.18
C LEU A 878 7.86 -18.63 -49.44
N VAL A 879 7.78 -19.48 -48.42
CA VAL A 879 7.13 -20.79 -48.54
C VAL A 879 5.65 -20.60 -48.85
N LEU A 880 4.93 -19.72 -48.12
CA LEU A 880 3.52 -19.45 -48.37
C LEU A 880 3.22 -18.98 -49.80
N SER A 881 4.09 -18.17 -50.41
CA SER A 881 3.86 -17.63 -51.77
C SER A 881 4.20 -18.62 -52.87
N THR A 882 5.16 -19.53 -52.64
CA THR A 882 5.60 -20.54 -53.62
C THR A 882 4.93 -21.89 -53.44
N PHE A 883 4.25 -22.12 -52.31
CA PHE A 883 3.51 -23.34 -52.02
C PHE A 883 2.52 -23.74 -53.13
N PRO A 884 1.66 -22.84 -53.66
CA PRO A 884 0.70 -23.21 -54.70
C PRO A 884 1.40 -23.62 -55.99
N SER A 885 2.54 -22.99 -56.31
CA SER A 885 3.30 -23.27 -57.52
C SER A 885 3.84 -24.70 -57.53
N LEU A 886 4.21 -25.27 -56.38
CA LEU A 886 4.65 -26.67 -56.29
C LEU A 886 3.51 -27.63 -56.68
N TRP A 887 2.31 -27.38 -56.14
CA TRP A 887 1.17 -28.28 -56.33
C TRP A 887 0.52 -28.14 -57.70
N THR A 888 0.42 -26.91 -58.21
CA THR A 888 -0.26 -26.61 -59.48
C THR A 888 0.66 -26.66 -60.70
N SER A 889 1.99 -26.71 -60.52
CA SER A 889 2.91 -26.79 -61.66
C SER A 889 2.76 -28.15 -62.39
N PRO A 890 2.66 -28.13 -63.72
CA PRO A 890 2.67 -29.35 -64.55
C PRO A 890 3.96 -30.17 -64.39
N GLU A 891 5.05 -29.54 -63.96
CA GLU A 891 6.35 -30.19 -63.80
C GLU A 891 6.42 -31.08 -62.55
N TYR A 892 5.56 -30.86 -61.55
CA TYR A 892 5.61 -31.54 -60.25
C TYR A 892 4.36 -32.39 -60.00
N TYR A 893 3.34 -31.84 -59.31
CA TYR A 893 2.16 -32.60 -58.86
C TYR A 893 0.91 -32.37 -59.72
N ASN A 894 0.87 -31.30 -60.52
CA ASN A 894 -0.21 -30.98 -61.48
C ASN A 894 -1.64 -31.07 -60.89
N GLU A 895 -1.81 -30.60 -59.66
CA GLU A 895 -3.11 -30.53 -58.99
C GLU A 895 -3.90 -29.27 -59.41
N SER A 896 -5.24 -29.35 -59.37
CA SER A 896 -6.11 -28.17 -59.54
C SER A 896 -5.90 -27.17 -58.40
N THR A 897 -6.16 -25.88 -58.64
CA THR A 897 -5.90 -24.80 -57.66
C THR A 897 -6.56 -25.00 -56.29
N GLY A 898 -7.77 -25.53 -56.20
CA GLY A 898 -8.46 -25.81 -54.94
C GLY A 898 -7.89 -27.03 -54.21
N ILE A 899 -7.62 -28.14 -54.91
CA ILE A 899 -6.94 -29.32 -54.34
C ILE A 899 -5.54 -28.94 -53.84
N GLY A 900 -4.75 -28.22 -54.64
CA GLY A 900 -3.45 -27.68 -54.24
C GLY A 900 -3.56 -26.76 -53.01
N GLY A 901 -4.67 -26.02 -52.88
CA GLY A 901 -5.01 -25.23 -51.70
C GLY A 901 -5.21 -26.05 -50.42
N LEU A 902 -5.70 -27.30 -50.49
CA LEU A 902 -5.87 -28.17 -49.32
C LEU A 902 -4.53 -28.55 -48.66
N ASN A 903 -3.42 -28.56 -49.41
CA ASN A 903 -2.11 -28.86 -48.86
C ASN A 903 -1.67 -27.84 -47.79
N TYR A 904 -2.24 -26.63 -47.75
CA TYR A 904 -1.99 -25.65 -46.67
C TYR A 904 -2.47 -26.12 -45.29
N ILE A 905 -3.32 -27.16 -45.22
CA ILE A 905 -3.67 -27.84 -43.97
C ILE A 905 -2.41 -28.34 -43.26
N SER A 906 -1.38 -28.78 -44.00
CA SER A 906 -0.12 -29.25 -43.42
C SER A 906 0.61 -28.13 -42.65
N LEU A 907 0.72 -26.94 -43.24
CA LEU A 907 1.27 -25.74 -42.60
C LEU A 907 0.41 -25.31 -41.40
N GLY A 908 -0.91 -25.30 -41.58
CA GLY A 908 -1.87 -24.97 -40.51
C GLY A 908 -1.78 -25.91 -39.31
N LEU A 909 -1.69 -27.23 -39.53
CA LEU A 909 -1.48 -28.23 -38.50
C LEU A 909 -0.13 -28.03 -37.80
N GLY A 910 0.93 -27.72 -38.55
CA GLY A 910 2.24 -27.37 -37.98
C GLY A 910 2.16 -26.18 -37.03
N PHE A 911 1.57 -25.07 -37.48
CA PHE A 911 1.36 -23.87 -36.65
C PHE A 911 0.52 -24.16 -35.40
N TRP A 912 -0.56 -24.94 -35.55
CA TRP A 912 -1.43 -25.30 -34.43
C TRP A 912 -0.74 -26.19 -33.41
N LEU A 913 -0.14 -27.30 -33.83
CA LEU A 913 0.59 -28.23 -32.96
C LEU A 913 1.74 -27.53 -32.24
N GLY A 914 2.54 -26.74 -32.97
CA GLY A 914 3.65 -25.99 -32.38
C GLY A 914 3.19 -25.02 -31.30
N SER A 915 2.10 -24.28 -31.52
CA SER A 915 1.55 -23.38 -30.50
C SER A 915 1.01 -24.13 -29.27
N GLN A 916 0.28 -25.24 -29.48
CA GLN A 916 -0.31 -26.01 -28.38
C GLN A 916 0.76 -26.75 -27.54
N ILE A 917 1.88 -27.13 -28.15
CA ILE A 917 3.00 -27.75 -27.44
C ILE A 917 3.85 -26.67 -26.73
N CYS A 918 4.17 -25.58 -27.43
CA CYS A 918 5.09 -24.55 -26.93
C CYS A 918 4.57 -23.87 -25.67
N ALA A 919 3.35 -23.32 -25.70
CA ALA A 919 2.82 -22.51 -24.60
C ALA A 919 2.84 -23.23 -23.22
N PRO A 920 2.23 -24.42 -23.05
CA PRO A 920 2.22 -25.10 -21.76
C PRO A 920 3.59 -25.63 -21.35
N LEU A 921 4.42 -26.06 -22.31
CA LEU A 921 5.75 -26.61 -22.01
C LEU A 921 6.73 -25.50 -21.60
N ASN A 922 6.67 -24.33 -22.26
CA ASN A 922 7.49 -23.17 -21.94
C ASN A 922 7.21 -22.68 -20.51
N ASP A 923 5.94 -22.64 -20.10
CA ASP A 923 5.54 -22.26 -18.74
C ASP A 923 5.92 -23.30 -17.67
N ARG A 924 5.87 -24.60 -18.01
CA ARG A 924 6.36 -25.66 -17.10
C ARG A 924 7.87 -25.57 -16.90
N ILE A 925 8.63 -25.40 -17.99
CA ILE A 925 10.10 -25.26 -17.95
C ILE A 925 10.48 -24.01 -17.15
N TYR A 926 9.84 -22.87 -17.44
CA TYR A 926 10.09 -21.62 -16.73
C TYR A 926 9.85 -21.73 -15.22
N ARG A 927 8.71 -22.31 -14.79
CA ARG A 927 8.41 -22.51 -13.37
C ARG A 927 9.42 -23.43 -12.69
N ARG A 928 9.83 -24.51 -13.35
CA ARG A 928 10.83 -25.45 -12.83
C ARG A 928 12.19 -24.77 -12.63
N LEU A 929 12.68 -24.05 -13.64
CA LEU A 929 13.97 -23.35 -13.58
C LEU A 929 13.95 -22.18 -12.58
N LYS A 930 12.82 -21.46 -12.46
CA LYS A 930 12.62 -20.43 -11.44
C LYS A 930 12.66 -21.00 -10.02
N GLY A 931 12.01 -22.14 -9.79
CA GLY A 931 12.05 -22.84 -8.50
C GLY A 931 13.45 -23.32 -8.12
N GLN A 932 14.28 -23.69 -9.09
CA GLN A 932 15.68 -24.07 -8.89
C GLN A 932 16.62 -22.88 -8.65
N ASN A 933 16.17 -21.64 -8.89
CA ASN A 933 16.96 -20.41 -8.77
C ASN A 933 16.44 -19.49 -7.64
N SER A 934 16.11 -20.07 -6.48
CA SER A 934 15.64 -19.34 -5.29
C SER A 934 14.46 -18.39 -5.54
N GLY A 935 13.61 -18.69 -6.51
CA GLY A 935 12.47 -17.83 -6.88
C GLY A 935 12.80 -16.67 -7.83
N ASN A 936 14.06 -16.46 -8.22
CA ASN A 936 14.47 -15.42 -9.16
C ASN A 936 14.28 -15.88 -10.62
N GLY A 937 13.31 -15.29 -11.32
CA GLY A 937 13.01 -15.60 -12.73
C GLY A 937 13.96 -14.88 -13.69
N LYS A 938 14.51 -15.59 -14.67
CA LYS A 938 15.38 -15.03 -15.72
C LYS A 938 14.73 -15.20 -17.12
N PRO A 939 14.83 -14.20 -18.03
CA PRO A 939 14.35 -14.32 -19.41
C PRO A 939 14.92 -15.53 -20.16
N GLU A 940 16.17 -15.92 -19.86
CA GLU A 940 16.88 -17.05 -20.46
C GLU A 940 16.15 -18.38 -20.26
N PHE A 941 15.32 -18.51 -19.23
CA PHE A 941 14.52 -19.73 -18.99
C PHE A 941 13.46 -19.99 -20.07
N ARG A 942 13.21 -19.03 -20.99
CA ARG A 942 12.33 -19.18 -22.16
C ARG A 942 13.03 -19.75 -23.40
N VAL A 943 14.37 -19.84 -23.39
CA VAL A 943 15.22 -20.27 -24.51
C VAL A 943 15.24 -21.80 -24.78
N PRO A 944 15.04 -22.71 -23.81
CA PRO A 944 15.19 -24.15 -24.06
C PRO A 944 14.36 -24.70 -25.23
N LEU A 945 13.12 -24.23 -25.41
CA LEU A 945 12.28 -24.67 -26.54
C LEU A 945 12.68 -24.04 -27.88
N LEU A 946 13.43 -22.94 -27.86
CA LEU A 946 13.98 -22.34 -29.07
C LEU A 946 14.96 -23.27 -29.77
N PHE A 947 15.68 -24.13 -29.02
CA PHE A 947 16.52 -25.19 -29.61
C PHE A 947 15.69 -26.15 -30.46
N VAL A 948 14.52 -26.57 -29.97
CA VAL A 948 13.63 -27.48 -30.70
C VAL A 948 13.17 -26.82 -32.01
N GLY A 949 12.74 -25.56 -31.95
CA GLY A 949 12.38 -24.78 -33.13
C GLY A 949 13.52 -24.64 -34.14
N ALA A 950 14.74 -24.36 -33.66
CA ALA A 950 15.94 -24.21 -34.48
C ALA A 950 16.32 -25.49 -35.26
N PHE A 951 15.99 -26.68 -34.76
CA PHE A 951 16.20 -27.95 -35.48
C PHE A 951 15.04 -28.30 -36.40
N LEU A 952 13.80 -28.03 -35.99
CA LEU A 952 12.60 -28.36 -36.78
C LEU A 952 12.49 -27.58 -38.08
N ILE A 953 12.86 -26.29 -38.08
CA ILE A 953 12.84 -25.44 -39.28
C ILE A 953 13.69 -26.02 -40.42
N PRO A 954 15.01 -26.26 -40.26
CA PRO A 954 15.83 -26.83 -41.32
C PRO A 954 15.45 -28.27 -41.67
N ALA A 955 15.07 -29.10 -40.69
CA ALA A 955 14.59 -30.46 -40.96
C ALA A 955 13.34 -30.45 -41.85
N GLY A 956 12.38 -29.58 -41.55
CA GLY A 956 11.17 -29.39 -42.34
C GLY A 956 11.47 -28.89 -43.75
N LEU A 957 12.39 -27.92 -43.91
CA LEU A 957 12.81 -27.40 -45.22
C LEU A 957 13.52 -28.46 -46.07
N PHE A 958 14.40 -29.28 -45.48
CA PHE A 958 15.06 -30.38 -46.20
C PHE A 958 14.06 -31.43 -46.67
N ILE A 959 13.15 -31.86 -45.78
CA ILE A 959 12.12 -32.84 -46.13
C ILE A 959 11.23 -32.25 -47.22
N TYR A 960 10.73 -31.03 -47.05
CA TYR A 960 9.88 -30.36 -48.04
C TYR A 960 10.55 -30.24 -49.40
N GLY A 961 11.78 -29.71 -49.45
CA GLY A 961 12.49 -29.45 -50.70
C GLY A 961 12.88 -30.71 -51.48
N TRP A 962 13.51 -31.69 -50.81
CA TRP A 962 13.99 -32.89 -51.51
C TRP A 962 12.87 -33.84 -51.89
N THR A 963 11.84 -33.99 -51.05
CA THR A 963 10.69 -34.84 -51.42
C THR A 963 9.83 -34.21 -52.52
N ALA A 964 9.79 -32.88 -52.61
CA ALA A 964 9.24 -32.16 -53.76
C ALA A 964 10.07 -32.42 -55.03
N GLN A 965 11.40 -32.28 -54.96
CA GLN A 965 12.31 -32.49 -56.09
C GLN A 965 12.25 -33.90 -56.67
N THR A 966 12.13 -34.92 -55.81
CA THR A 966 12.10 -36.33 -56.23
C THR A 966 10.69 -36.82 -56.57
N HIS A 967 9.69 -35.94 -56.62
CA HIS A 967 8.30 -36.28 -56.91
C HIS A 967 7.75 -37.41 -56.03
N CYS A 968 8.08 -37.40 -54.73
CA CYS A 968 7.56 -38.38 -53.78
C CYS A 968 6.04 -38.29 -53.64
N HIS A 969 5.41 -39.25 -52.95
CA HIS A 969 3.98 -39.15 -52.63
C HIS A 969 3.67 -37.82 -51.93
N TRP A 970 2.59 -37.13 -52.32
CA TRP A 970 2.20 -35.78 -51.86
C TRP A 970 2.22 -35.59 -50.32
N ILE A 971 2.01 -36.65 -49.55
CA ILE A 971 2.09 -36.59 -48.09
C ILE A 971 3.51 -36.25 -47.57
N ALA A 972 4.57 -36.64 -48.29
CA ALA A 972 5.95 -36.46 -47.87
C ALA A 972 6.38 -34.98 -47.78
N PRO A 973 6.17 -34.14 -48.81
CA PRO A 973 6.42 -32.70 -48.69
C PRO A 973 5.48 -32.03 -47.67
N ASN A 974 4.25 -32.51 -47.51
CA ASN A 974 3.35 -32.02 -46.47
C ASN A 974 3.83 -32.31 -45.03
N ILE A 975 4.45 -33.47 -44.78
CA ILE A 975 5.11 -33.74 -43.49
C ILE A 975 6.24 -32.73 -43.25
N GLY A 976 7.05 -32.45 -44.28
CA GLY A 976 8.08 -31.42 -44.23
C GLY A 976 7.52 -30.03 -43.91
N ALA A 977 6.45 -29.63 -44.59
CA ALA A 977 5.75 -28.36 -44.38
C ALA A 977 5.16 -28.26 -42.96
N CYS A 978 4.59 -29.34 -42.42
CA CYS A 978 4.10 -29.40 -41.05
C CYS A 978 5.22 -29.21 -40.01
N LEU A 979 6.36 -29.91 -40.18
CA LEU A 979 7.51 -29.76 -39.28
C LEU A 979 8.10 -28.34 -39.35
N TYR A 980 8.18 -27.77 -40.56
CA TYR A 980 8.58 -26.39 -40.77
C TYR A 980 7.64 -25.41 -40.06
N GLY A 981 6.32 -25.53 -40.25
CA GLY A 981 5.32 -24.70 -39.58
C GLY A 981 5.40 -24.78 -38.05
N MET A 982 5.60 -25.99 -37.51
CA MET A 982 5.80 -26.22 -36.09
C MET A 982 7.07 -25.53 -35.55
N GLY A 983 8.19 -25.65 -36.26
CA GLY A 983 9.43 -24.98 -35.89
C GLY A 983 9.33 -23.45 -35.93
N ASN A 984 8.63 -22.89 -36.92
CA ASN A 984 8.39 -21.45 -37.05
C ASN A 984 7.66 -20.89 -35.84
N ILE A 985 6.53 -21.46 -35.45
CA ILE A 985 5.71 -20.89 -34.38
C ILE A 985 6.36 -21.04 -33.00
N ILE A 986 7.03 -22.16 -32.73
CA ILE A 986 7.79 -22.37 -31.48
C ILE A 986 8.85 -21.27 -31.36
N SER A 987 9.61 -21.05 -32.44
CA SER A 987 10.67 -20.05 -32.46
C SER A 987 10.10 -18.64 -32.32
N PHE A 988 9.00 -18.33 -33.01
CA PHE A 988 8.31 -17.04 -32.94
C PHE A 988 7.85 -16.71 -31.51
N GLN A 989 7.20 -17.67 -30.83
CA GLN A 989 6.70 -17.48 -29.46
C GLN A 989 7.84 -17.35 -28.43
N CYS A 990 8.90 -18.16 -28.54
CA CYS A 990 10.06 -18.08 -27.65
C CYS A 990 10.80 -16.74 -27.79
N LEU A 991 11.03 -16.27 -29.02
CA LEU A 991 11.70 -14.98 -29.26
C LEU A 991 10.86 -13.81 -28.75
N GLN A 992 9.55 -13.83 -29.01
CA GLN A 992 8.63 -12.79 -28.58
C GLN A 992 8.54 -12.71 -27.04
N THR A 993 8.43 -13.85 -26.35
CA THR A 993 8.40 -13.88 -24.88
C THR A 993 9.73 -13.45 -24.25
N TYR A 994 10.86 -13.87 -24.81
CA TYR A 994 12.19 -13.45 -24.35
C TYR A 994 12.40 -11.92 -24.44
N ILE A 995 11.93 -11.28 -25.52
CA ILE A 995 12.01 -9.81 -25.69
C ILE A 995 11.22 -9.08 -24.60
N VAL A 996 9.99 -9.55 -24.33
CA VAL A 996 9.11 -8.95 -23.32
C VAL A 996 9.75 -9.03 -21.93
N ASP A 997 10.28 -10.19 -21.58
CA ASP A 997 10.92 -10.41 -20.27
C ASP A 997 12.27 -9.68 -20.14
N SER A 998 13.02 -9.51 -21.24
CA SER A 998 14.32 -8.81 -21.23
C SER A 998 14.20 -7.28 -21.19
N TYR A 999 13.13 -6.72 -21.77
CA TYR A 999 12.92 -5.27 -21.88
C TYR A 999 11.62 -4.82 -21.20
N THR A 1000 11.29 -5.34 -20.01
CA THR A 1000 10.00 -5.11 -19.33
C THR A 1000 9.50 -3.66 -19.38
N ARG A 1001 10.37 -2.68 -19.10
CA ARG A 1001 10.06 -1.24 -19.14
C ARG A 1001 9.81 -0.68 -20.54
N PHE A 1002 10.47 -1.24 -21.57
CA PHE A 1002 10.43 -0.77 -22.95
C PHE A 1002 9.93 -1.85 -23.94
N ALA A 1003 9.17 -2.84 -23.45
CA ALA A 1003 8.83 -4.05 -24.19
C ALA A 1003 8.05 -3.74 -25.47
N ALA A 1004 7.12 -2.79 -25.42
CA ALA A 1004 6.34 -2.35 -26.58
C ALA A 1004 7.24 -1.79 -27.70
N SER A 1005 8.25 -0.98 -27.36
CA SER A 1005 9.18 -0.40 -28.34
C SER A 1005 10.16 -1.45 -28.90
N ALA A 1006 10.59 -2.41 -28.08
CA ALA A 1006 11.43 -3.52 -28.53
C ALA A 1006 10.67 -4.47 -29.47
N LEU A 1007 9.42 -4.79 -29.15
CA LEU A 1007 8.53 -5.57 -30.02
C LEU A 1007 8.24 -4.84 -31.33
N ALA A 1008 8.00 -3.53 -31.30
CA ALA A 1008 7.79 -2.73 -32.51
C ALA A 1008 9.01 -2.75 -33.44
N ALA A 1009 10.23 -2.68 -32.89
CA ALA A 1009 11.48 -2.75 -33.67
C ALA A 1009 11.62 -4.10 -34.39
N VAL A 1010 11.40 -5.19 -33.66
CA VAL A 1010 11.47 -6.56 -34.20
C VAL A 1010 10.33 -6.81 -35.19
N ALA A 1011 9.13 -6.30 -34.93
CA ALA A 1011 7.97 -6.40 -35.82
C ALA A 1011 8.19 -5.68 -37.16
N CYS A 1012 8.85 -4.52 -37.14
CA CYS A 1012 9.21 -3.79 -38.35
C CYS A 1012 10.20 -4.62 -39.20
N MET A 1013 11.31 -5.05 -38.61
CA MET A 1013 12.33 -5.86 -39.32
C MET A 1013 11.76 -7.15 -39.90
N ARG A 1014 10.93 -7.88 -39.14
CA ARG A 1014 10.34 -9.12 -39.66
C ARG A 1014 9.37 -8.87 -40.80
N SER A 1015 8.61 -7.78 -40.77
CA SER A 1015 7.64 -7.46 -41.83
C SER A 1015 8.36 -7.03 -43.12
N LEU A 1016 9.50 -6.33 -43.01
CA LEU A 1016 10.37 -6.04 -44.16
C LEU A 1016 10.92 -7.33 -44.81
N ALA A 1017 11.32 -8.32 -44.02
CA ALA A 1017 11.74 -9.61 -44.56
C ALA A 1017 10.58 -10.40 -45.18
N GLY A 1018 9.39 -10.39 -44.55
CA GLY A 1018 8.17 -10.98 -45.12
C GLY A 1018 7.73 -10.34 -46.44
N PHE A 1019 8.04 -9.05 -46.64
CA PHE A 1019 7.88 -8.36 -47.91
C PHE A 1019 8.93 -8.78 -48.94
N GLY A 1020 10.22 -8.81 -48.56
CA GLY A 1020 11.33 -8.98 -49.47
C GLY A 1020 11.57 -10.41 -49.95
N PHE A 1021 11.38 -11.42 -49.08
CA PHE A 1021 11.72 -12.81 -49.39
C PHE A 1021 10.91 -13.42 -50.55
N PRO A 1022 9.59 -13.21 -50.64
CA PRO A 1022 8.80 -13.64 -51.79
C PRO A 1022 9.30 -13.09 -53.14
N LEU A 1023 9.91 -11.90 -53.17
CA LEU A 1023 10.27 -11.21 -54.41
C LEU A 1023 11.40 -11.91 -55.18
N PHE A 1024 12.34 -12.57 -54.48
CA PHE A 1024 13.42 -13.33 -55.10
C PHE A 1024 13.15 -14.83 -55.21
N ALA A 1025 12.05 -15.31 -54.62
CA ALA A 1025 11.73 -16.73 -54.55
C ALA A 1025 11.62 -17.40 -55.93
N PRO A 1026 10.97 -16.81 -56.95
CA PRO A 1026 10.91 -17.41 -58.28
C PRO A 1026 12.29 -17.62 -58.91
N TYR A 1027 13.17 -16.61 -58.87
CA TYR A 1027 14.53 -16.71 -59.39
C TYR A 1027 15.38 -17.73 -58.63
N MET A 1028 15.20 -17.81 -57.31
CA MET A 1028 15.89 -18.81 -56.48
C MET A 1028 15.50 -20.23 -56.90
N TYR A 1029 14.21 -20.50 -57.08
CA TYR A 1029 13.73 -21.82 -57.49
C TYR A 1029 14.01 -22.13 -58.97
N GLN A 1030 14.02 -21.13 -59.86
CA GLN A 1030 14.46 -21.33 -61.25
C GLN A 1030 15.95 -21.69 -61.35
N ALA A 1031 16.80 -21.15 -60.46
CA ALA A 1031 18.24 -21.39 -60.49
C ALA A 1031 18.68 -22.64 -59.72
N LEU A 1032 17.95 -23.03 -58.67
CA LEU A 1032 18.36 -24.07 -57.71
C LEU A 1032 17.34 -25.21 -57.54
N ASP A 1033 16.20 -25.16 -58.23
CA ASP A 1033 15.05 -26.03 -58.03
C ASP A 1033 14.57 -26.10 -56.55
N TYR A 1034 13.55 -26.91 -56.26
CA TYR A 1034 13.01 -27.03 -54.91
C TYR A 1034 13.99 -27.70 -53.94
N GLY A 1035 14.81 -28.64 -54.41
CA GLY A 1035 15.79 -29.35 -53.58
C GLY A 1035 16.87 -28.42 -53.02
N TRP A 1036 17.70 -27.84 -53.89
CA TRP A 1036 18.80 -26.96 -53.46
C TRP A 1036 18.30 -25.59 -52.99
N GLY A 1037 17.21 -25.06 -53.54
CA GLY A 1037 16.59 -23.82 -53.07
C GLY A 1037 16.19 -23.90 -51.60
N ASN A 1038 15.46 -24.94 -51.18
CA ASN A 1038 15.13 -25.13 -49.76
C ASN A 1038 16.31 -25.57 -48.91
N SER A 1039 17.31 -26.27 -49.47
CA SER A 1039 18.55 -26.62 -48.77
C SER A 1039 19.36 -25.37 -48.40
N LEU A 1040 19.46 -24.39 -49.30
CA LEU A 1040 20.09 -23.09 -49.02
C LEU A 1040 19.40 -22.39 -47.84
N LEU A 1041 18.06 -22.34 -47.85
CA LEU A 1041 17.28 -21.81 -46.73
C LEU A 1041 17.49 -22.62 -45.44
N ALA A 1042 17.62 -23.94 -45.53
CA ALA A 1042 17.90 -24.78 -44.35
C ALA A 1042 19.31 -24.52 -43.79
N PHE A 1043 20.33 -24.35 -44.63
CA PHE A 1043 21.70 -24.05 -44.17
C PHE A 1043 21.80 -22.67 -43.51
N ILE A 1044 21.12 -21.66 -44.05
CA ILE A 1044 21.05 -20.34 -43.41
C ILE A 1044 20.26 -20.44 -42.09
N ALA A 1045 19.18 -21.23 -42.04
CA ALA A 1045 18.43 -21.50 -40.82
C ALA A 1045 19.30 -22.20 -39.75
N ILE A 1046 20.20 -23.10 -40.15
CA ILE A 1046 21.17 -23.73 -39.24
C ILE A 1046 22.17 -22.69 -38.73
N GLY A 1047 22.75 -21.89 -39.62
CA GLY A 1047 23.76 -20.89 -39.29
C GLY A 1047 23.26 -19.75 -38.41
N LEU A 1048 22.00 -19.34 -38.56
CA LEU A 1048 21.38 -18.32 -37.70
C LEU A 1048 20.66 -18.92 -36.49
N GLY A 1049 19.92 -20.00 -36.71
CA GLY A 1049 18.97 -20.54 -35.75
C GLY A 1049 19.56 -21.41 -34.66
N ILE A 1050 20.63 -22.19 -34.91
CA ILE A 1050 21.27 -23.00 -33.86
C ILE A 1050 22.15 -22.14 -32.94
N PRO A 1051 22.95 -21.18 -33.43
CA PRO A 1051 23.74 -20.31 -32.56
C PRO A 1051 22.90 -19.37 -31.71
N ALA A 1052 21.73 -18.92 -32.19
CA ALA A 1052 20.89 -17.96 -31.47
C ALA A 1052 20.48 -18.43 -30.04
N PRO A 1053 19.88 -19.62 -29.82
CA PRO A 1053 19.58 -20.12 -28.48
C PRO A 1053 20.84 -20.30 -27.61
N VAL A 1054 21.97 -20.78 -28.18
CA VAL A 1054 23.23 -20.92 -27.43
C VAL A 1054 23.75 -19.56 -26.97
N PHE A 1055 23.70 -18.57 -27.85
CA PHE A 1055 24.13 -17.20 -27.58
C PHE A 1055 23.28 -16.55 -26.49
N LEU A 1056 21.95 -16.65 -26.59
CA LEU A 1056 21.02 -16.12 -25.60
C LEU A 1056 21.18 -16.83 -24.25
N TRP A 1057 21.34 -18.16 -24.24
CA TRP A 1057 21.50 -18.92 -23.00
C TRP A 1057 22.82 -18.63 -22.27
N LYS A 1058 23.94 -18.51 -23.00
CA LYS A 1058 25.27 -18.30 -22.38
C LYS A 1058 25.60 -16.82 -22.13
N PHE A 1059 25.24 -15.93 -23.05
CA PHE A 1059 25.66 -14.52 -23.01
C PHE A 1059 24.51 -13.54 -22.74
N GLY A 1060 23.26 -14.00 -22.68
CA GLY A 1060 22.08 -13.15 -22.47
C GLY A 1060 22.19 -12.26 -21.23
N GLU A 1061 22.55 -12.82 -20.08
CA GLU A 1061 22.68 -12.05 -18.83
C GLU A 1061 23.77 -10.97 -18.92
N LYS A 1062 24.93 -11.30 -19.52
CA LYS A 1062 26.03 -10.34 -19.70
C LYS A 1062 25.61 -9.19 -20.62
N LEU A 1063 24.90 -9.49 -21.70
CA LEU A 1063 24.43 -8.51 -22.66
C LEU A 1063 23.29 -7.64 -22.10
N ARG A 1064 22.45 -8.18 -21.22
CA ARG A 1064 21.43 -7.41 -20.50
C ARG A 1064 22.08 -6.40 -19.56
N LYS A 1065 23.09 -6.80 -18.78
CA LYS A 1065 23.85 -5.88 -17.91
C LYS A 1065 24.59 -4.77 -18.66
N MET A 1066 24.97 -5.01 -19.91
CA MET A 1066 25.58 -4.00 -20.79
C MET A 1066 24.55 -3.03 -21.41
N SER A 1067 23.26 -3.35 -21.31
CA SER A 1067 22.19 -2.55 -21.90
C SER A 1067 21.68 -1.52 -20.90
N THR A 1068 21.60 -0.25 -21.32
CA THR A 1068 20.94 0.81 -20.55
C THR A 1068 19.41 0.73 -20.55
N TYR A 1069 18.84 -0.25 -21.28
CA TYR A 1069 17.38 -0.40 -21.48
C TYR A 1069 16.82 -1.75 -21.05
N ALA A 1070 17.65 -2.78 -20.88
CA ALA A 1070 17.21 -4.10 -20.45
C ALA A 1070 17.01 -4.17 -18.92
N ALA A 1071 16.17 -5.11 -18.48
CA ALA A 1071 16.01 -5.41 -17.07
C ALA A 1071 17.08 -6.43 -16.62
N GLY A 1072 17.80 -6.09 -15.55
CA GLY A 1072 18.70 -7.01 -14.82
C GLY A 1072 20.19 -6.79 -15.00
#